data_AF-A0AAV2YVT3-F1
#
_entry.id   AF-A0AAV2YVT3-F1
#
_cell.length_a   1.000
_cell.length_b   1.000
_cell.length_c   1.000
_cell.angle_alpha   90.00
_cell.angle_beta   90.00
_cell.angle_gamma   90.00
#
_symmetry.space_group_name_H-M   'P 1'
#
loop_
_entity.id
_entity.type
_entity.pdbx_description
1 polymer ?
#
loop_
_entity_poly.entity_id
_entity_poly.type
_entity_poly.pdbx_seq_one_letter_code
_entity_poly.pdbx_strand_id
1 'polypeptide(L)'
;MTWHWTLPLLSVILLMPLSLLVVMAATLTHVPSDAPLLTTRFHPPMTAATQMIVDPPPLEILFPPADHLLALTELHVEIAIRRDRMSLTHQRAAASNVCIGMKPVFVPADIHLHATTSELAERCFSHSVNLTSFHISGLVPGVSYSVTVALTVMERVVGISMRTFQVASLKYPGLRDHLSIADALEMGVQFHQSGARTQATDIYRQVLELFPNHLHALHLLGLSKYQDGNVEEAMPLIERALRGNASEENFQNSMGLCLKALGHTKEAIQHFRKALELRPSCIEASLNLGDAWQSLGNWEEAMHEYRKVVATLLDANYDRSKKSNHEKVVKDASGRMCELVRVSDGWYEAERCLSEALVRWPNEPMFHNDRGNLLMQAGQFEAALSEYEMAADLGSYHGNVYVADVLESMGETERSIKHYEKILEVYSAETMPHMTRTMVMKATVLPRILPATQSLIDDARMRMQLGMFDLLQNFNTLETTELDPSRIAFSTAVTVNAHNRNNRVLKDIQAELYYKLLISENIVKEAYVSSYAINPLSYRQARSKSAAKSKRLRIGFISRFFFSPAVGLYMDELIPQFDSSRFETFVFAVGLSKSMKVAEQVEQIAEHIIALPKDLRTAREEVQAADLDIIVYPELGMDKTTYFLSFYRLAPVQTVWWGNADTSCVPTIDIYISTEFEKEGFTENYCERIYQTKGMGIYHKMLEQPDANATRDEIRAAIQERFGIPSTFHFYLTIESILHMHPDFDRAIQLILERDPDAHMFFLTSSTRRRWKDMLLDRIETNIGVANAERVHFFFDVDGKQELSLLTAADSVLSSIHLTRPRAAMQAFTVGVPVVTLPGSFWGSRITYGFYQQMGIDDVVATSLENYADLAVKLATNPKFRSKVAKKIKRRRSRLSEDKQAVRQWEQLFDYLRDNMVPRFQEELAADKSKDKDTNVDKTDKSPKGKDEARRQMTDVVHSRQCSQPNVWSSEQEVVGSTC
;
A
#
# COMPACT_ATOMS: atom_id res chain seq x y z
N MET A 1 -7.23 -59.03 -7.82
CA MET A 1 -7.20 -59.06 -9.31
C MET A 1 -6.17 -58.02 -9.74
N THR A 2 -4.87 -58.32 -9.69
CA THR A 2 -4.05 -58.95 -10.76
C THR A 2 -4.05 -58.06 -12.02
N TRP A 3 -2.96 -57.42 -12.45
CA TRP A 3 -1.60 -57.94 -12.62
C TRP A 3 -0.49 -56.87 -12.53
N HIS A 4 0.60 -57.26 -11.87
CA HIS A 4 1.97 -56.74 -11.95
C HIS A 4 2.66 -57.08 -13.29
N TRP A 5 3.76 -56.39 -13.63
CA TRP A 5 5.14 -56.89 -13.91
C TRP A 5 6.07 -55.63 -14.00
N THR A 6 6.86 -55.26 -12.97
CA THR A 6 8.28 -55.59 -12.68
C THR A 6 9.35 -54.94 -13.59
N LEU A 7 10.08 -53.93 -13.04
CA LEU A 7 11.55 -53.82 -12.75
C LEU A 7 12.58 -54.54 -13.67
N PRO A 8 13.92 -54.21 -13.66
CA PRO A 8 14.65 -52.96 -13.32
C PRO A 8 16.00 -52.68 -14.09
N LEU A 9 16.64 -51.55 -13.74
CA LEU A 9 18.09 -51.29 -13.52
C LEU A 9 19.15 -51.41 -14.65
N LEU A 10 19.80 -50.27 -14.95
CA LEU A 10 21.27 -50.04 -14.95
C LEU A 10 21.52 -48.53 -15.18
N SER A 11 21.63 -47.70 -14.14
CA SER A 11 22.86 -47.30 -13.42
C SER A 11 23.81 -46.37 -14.21
N VAL A 12 24.16 -45.24 -13.55
CA VAL A 12 25.50 -44.57 -13.53
C VAL A 12 25.61 -43.15 -14.16
N ILE A 13 25.53 -42.14 -13.26
CA ILE A 13 26.53 -41.07 -12.96
C ILE A 13 26.66 -39.80 -13.86
N LEU A 14 26.35 -38.67 -13.19
CA LEU A 14 27.00 -37.33 -13.09
C LEU A 14 27.24 -36.39 -14.31
N LEU A 15 26.85 -35.13 -14.03
CA LEU A 15 27.44 -33.81 -14.39
C LEU A 15 27.09 -33.13 -15.73
N MET A 16 26.42 -31.97 -15.59
CA MET A 16 26.70 -30.60 -16.12
C MET A 16 27.66 -30.44 -17.32
N PRO A 17 27.44 -29.45 -18.24
CA PRO A 17 27.43 -27.99 -17.94
C PRO A 17 26.31 -27.20 -18.67
N LEU A 18 25.86 -26.02 -18.20
CA LEU A 18 26.43 -24.66 -18.24
C LEU A 18 26.71 -24.06 -19.64
N SER A 19 26.41 -22.77 -19.70
CA SER A 19 26.10 -21.89 -20.83
C SER A 19 27.30 -21.20 -21.51
N LEU A 20 26.97 -20.55 -22.64
CA LEU A 20 27.44 -19.25 -23.16
C LEU A 20 28.51 -19.16 -24.28
N LEU A 21 28.16 -18.24 -25.21
CA LEU A 21 28.98 -17.34 -26.05
C LEU A 21 29.59 -17.84 -27.38
N VAL A 22 29.17 -17.23 -28.50
CA VAL A 22 29.96 -16.32 -29.38
C VAL A 22 29.36 -16.22 -30.82
N VAL A 23 29.00 -14.98 -31.19
CA VAL A 23 29.03 -14.33 -32.53
C VAL A 23 28.16 -14.87 -33.68
N MET A 24 27.14 -14.07 -34.04
CA MET A 24 26.46 -14.12 -35.34
C MET A 24 27.21 -13.27 -36.38
N ALA A 25 27.60 -13.91 -37.49
CA ALA A 25 27.79 -13.27 -38.79
C ALA A 25 27.13 -14.13 -39.88
N ALA A 26 26.17 -13.50 -40.57
CA ALA A 26 25.68 -13.67 -41.95
C ALA A 26 25.69 -15.05 -42.65
N THR A 27 24.56 -15.38 -43.30
CA THR A 27 24.56 -15.89 -44.69
C THR A 27 23.29 -15.51 -45.47
N LEU A 28 23.51 -14.74 -46.53
CA LEU A 28 22.66 -14.59 -47.72
C LEU A 28 22.88 -15.79 -48.65
N THR A 29 21.87 -16.14 -49.45
CA THR A 29 21.90 -17.17 -50.49
C THR A 29 22.49 -16.66 -51.82
N HIS A 30 23.36 -17.49 -52.44
CA HIS A 30 24.01 -17.37 -53.75
C HIS A 30 23.00 -17.47 -54.94
N VAL A 31 23.30 -17.21 -56.24
CA VAL A 31 24.32 -17.77 -57.20
C VAL A 31 24.13 -16.98 -58.57
N PRO A 32 25.04 -16.91 -59.60
CA PRO A 32 26.48 -16.59 -59.68
C PRO A 32 26.96 -15.70 -60.90
N SER A 33 28.26 -15.33 -60.84
CA SER A 33 29.36 -15.26 -61.86
C SER A 33 29.22 -14.61 -63.25
N ASP A 34 30.06 -13.59 -63.54
CA ASP A 34 31.32 -13.75 -64.31
C ASP A 34 32.26 -12.52 -64.20
N ALA A 35 33.57 -12.79 -64.24
CA ALA A 35 34.74 -11.94 -63.94
C ALA A 35 35.30 -11.21 -65.21
N PRO A 36 36.43 -10.45 -65.24
CA PRO A 36 37.53 -10.35 -64.25
C PRO A 36 38.16 -8.97 -63.96
N LEU A 37 39.04 -9.06 -62.94
CA LEU A 37 39.96 -8.11 -62.31
C LEU A 37 40.92 -7.33 -63.23
N LEU A 38 41.33 -6.14 -62.77
CA LEU A 38 42.77 -5.80 -62.64
C LEU A 38 42.98 -4.76 -61.53
N THR A 39 43.93 -5.11 -60.65
CA THR A 39 44.37 -4.40 -59.46
C THR A 39 45.36 -3.28 -59.79
N THR A 40 45.44 -2.26 -58.95
CA THR A 40 46.71 -1.80 -58.33
C THR A 40 46.44 -0.78 -57.23
N ARG A 41 47.05 -1.02 -56.07
CA ARG A 41 47.07 -0.18 -54.86
C ARG A 41 47.91 1.08 -55.11
N PHE A 42 47.56 2.19 -54.46
CA PHE A 42 48.52 3.08 -53.78
C PHE A 42 47.80 3.96 -52.75
N HIS A 43 48.31 3.97 -51.51
CA HIS A 43 47.96 4.95 -50.47
C HIS A 43 48.36 6.37 -50.91
N PRO A 44 47.76 7.41 -50.31
CA PRO A 44 48.61 8.44 -49.74
C PRO A 44 48.23 8.90 -48.31
N PRO A 45 49.17 9.59 -47.62
CA PRO A 45 49.13 9.88 -46.20
C PRO A 45 48.50 11.23 -45.85
N MET A 46 48.21 11.44 -44.57
CA MET A 46 48.03 12.77 -43.99
C MET A 46 49.31 13.59 -44.18
N THR A 47 49.19 14.82 -44.69
CA THR A 47 50.09 15.94 -44.37
C THR A 47 49.48 17.28 -44.81
N ALA A 48 49.63 18.27 -43.94
CA ALA A 48 49.66 19.72 -44.18
C ALA A 48 48.51 20.37 -44.99
N ALA A 49 47.69 21.13 -44.27
CA ALA A 49 46.80 22.15 -44.81
C ALA A 49 47.54 23.06 -45.79
N THR A 50 47.27 22.87 -47.07
CA THR A 50 47.44 23.88 -48.10
C THR A 50 46.03 24.33 -48.43
N GLN A 51 45.62 25.51 -47.95
CA GLN A 51 44.42 26.16 -48.46
C GLN A 51 44.61 26.36 -49.96
N MET A 52 44.05 25.47 -50.78
CA MET A 52 43.70 25.82 -52.14
C MET A 52 42.64 26.91 -52.02
N ILE A 53 43.05 28.16 -52.23
CA ILE A 53 42.12 29.25 -52.52
C ILE A 53 41.53 28.91 -53.89
N VAL A 54 40.45 28.13 -53.88
CA VAL A 54 39.54 28.06 -55.03
C VAL A 54 38.87 29.43 -55.06
N ASP A 55 39.17 30.22 -56.09
CA ASP A 55 38.54 31.52 -56.29
C ASP A 55 37.00 31.33 -56.25
N PRO A 56 36.26 32.11 -55.44
CA PRO A 56 34.84 31.90 -55.25
C PRO A 56 34.06 32.14 -56.56
N PRO A 57 33.00 31.35 -56.83
CA PRO A 57 32.23 31.45 -58.06
C PRO A 57 31.53 32.82 -58.20
N PRO A 58 31.17 33.23 -59.42
CA PRO A 58 30.52 34.53 -59.69
C PRO A 58 29.14 34.70 -59.04
N LEU A 59 28.54 33.60 -58.55
CA LEU A 59 27.27 33.55 -57.84
C LEU A 59 27.40 32.64 -56.62
N GLU A 60 27.03 33.13 -55.45
CA GLU A 60 27.11 32.40 -54.18
C GLU A 60 25.82 32.56 -53.38
N ILE A 61 25.27 31.45 -52.86
CA ILE A 61 24.23 31.49 -51.83
C ILE A 61 24.93 31.64 -50.47
N LEU A 62 24.72 32.78 -49.82
CA LEU A 62 25.25 33.11 -48.51
C LEU A 62 24.40 32.50 -47.39
N PHE A 63 23.08 32.46 -47.59
CA PHE A 63 22.14 31.88 -46.64
C PHE A 63 20.96 31.22 -47.39
N PRO A 64 20.51 30.02 -46.97
CA PRO A 64 21.03 29.22 -45.86
C PRO A 64 22.40 28.59 -46.20
N PRO A 65 23.31 28.43 -45.22
CA PRO A 65 24.51 27.64 -45.42
C PRO A 65 24.16 26.17 -45.73
N ALA A 66 25.13 25.41 -46.24
CA ALA A 66 24.91 23.98 -46.45
C ALA A 66 24.55 23.29 -45.12
N ASP A 67 23.54 22.42 -45.16
CA ASP A 67 23.02 21.66 -44.02
C ASP A 67 22.47 22.54 -42.88
N HIS A 68 21.99 23.75 -43.22
CA HIS A 68 21.35 24.63 -42.26
C HIS A 68 20.06 24.01 -41.69
N LEU A 69 19.87 24.17 -40.38
CA LEU A 69 18.62 23.81 -39.70
C LEU A 69 17.74 25.06 -39.56
N LEU A 70 16.64 25.07 -40.30
CA LEU A 70 15.65 26.14 -40.24
C LEU A 70 14.57 25.79 -39.21
N ALA A 71 14.49 26.55 -38.12
CA ALA A 71 13.51 26.34 -37.06
C ALA A 71 12.10 26.86 -37.39
N LEU A 72 11.96 27.59 -38.50
CA LEU A 72 10.73 28.25 -38.92
C LEU A 72 10.27 27.71 -40.27
N THR A 73 8.99 27.85 -40.59
CA THR A 73 8.41 27.46 -41.89
C THR A 73 8.61 28.53 -42.97
N GLU A 74 9.51 29.49 -42.72
CA GLU A 74 9.85 30.60 -43.59
C GLU A 74 11.38 30.70 -43.72
N LEU A 75 11.85 30.80 -44.96
CA LEU A 75 13.26 30.93 -45.29
C LEU A 75 13.52 32.26 -45.98
N HIS A 76 14.53 32.95 -45.49
CA HIS A 76 15.19 34.02 -46.21
C HIS A 76 16.36 33.43 -47.01
N VAL A 77 16.51 33.78 -48.28
CA VAL A 77 17.64 33.33 -49.12
C VAL A 77 18.48 34.53 -49.48
N GLU A 78 19.72 34.57 -49.01
CA GLU A 78 20.69 35.62 -49.34
C GLU A 78 21.67 35.13 -50.39
N ILE A 79 21.85 35.93 -51.44
CA ILE A 79 22.81 35.65 -52.50
C ILE A 79 23.76 36.83 -52.72
N ALA A 80 24.99 36.50 -53.08
CA ALA A 80 26.00 37.44 -53.53
C ALA A 80 26.36 37.18 -55.00
N ILE A 81 26.38 38.26 -55.78
CA ILE A 81 26.79 38.27 -57.18
C ILE A 81 28.08 39.06 -57.30
N ARG A 82 29.17 38.37 -57.68
CA ARG A 82 30.51 38.95 -57.81
C ARG A 82 30.80 39.30 -59.27
N ARG A 83 30.36 40.50 -59.69
CA ARG A 83 30.47 40.97 -61.09
C ARG A 83 31.92 41.03 -61.57
N ASP A 84 32.86 41.37 -60.70
CA ASP A 84 34.31 41.41 -60.97
C ASP A 84 34.86 40.06 -61.46
N ARG A 85 34.17 38.96 -61.17
CA ARG A 85 34.54 37.59 -61.59
C ARG A 85 33.81 37.08 -62.83
N MET A 86 32.96 37.91 -63.44
CA MET A 86 32.35 37.62 -64.74
C MET A 86 33.22 38.12 -65.90
N SER A 87 33.05 37.58 -67.11
CA SER A 87 33.76 38.11 -68.28
C SER A 87 33.37 39.58 -68.56
N LEU A 88 34.29 40.35 -69.14
CA LEU A 88 34.07 41.76 -69.51
C LEU A 88 32.82 41.99 -70.39
N THR A 89 32.42 40.98 -71.19
CA THR A 89 31.19 40.95 -71.98
C THR A 89 29.93 40.89 -71.10
N HIS A 90 29.93 40.05 -70.07
CA HIS A 90 28.80 39.91 -69.14
C HIS A 90 28.72 41.07 -68.12
N GLN A 91 29.85 41.66 -67.73
CA GLN A 91 29.90 42.84 -66.86
C GLN A 91 29.25 44.09 -67.47
N ARG A 92 29.28 44.22 -68.81
CA ARG A 92 28.76 45.38 -69.56
C ARG A 92 27.31 45.22 -70.02
N ALA A 93 26.70 44.05 -69.81
CA ALA A 93 25.31 43.81 -70.19
C ALA A 93 24.35 44.55 -69.23
N ALA A 94 23.38 45.30 -69.79
CA ALA A 94 22.46 46.13 -69.02
C ALA A 94 21.39 45.34 -68.25
N ALA A 95 21.18 44.06 -68.58
CA ALA A 95 20.16 43.20 -67.98
C ALA A 95 20.75 41.84 -67.56
N SER A 96 20.74 41.58 -66.26
CA SER A 96 20.97 40.27 -65.65
C SER A 96 19.72 39.83 -64.91
N ASN A 97 19.32 38.57 -65.05
CA ASN A 97 18.20 38.01 -64.30
C ASN A 97 18.70 36.97 -63.30
N VAL A 98 18.12 36.95 -62.11
CA VAL A 98 18.33 35.89 -61.11
C VAL A 98 17.09 35.01 -61.08
N CYS A 99 17.27 33.73 -61.34
CA CYS A 99 16.21 32.73 -61.26
C CYS A 99 16.45 31.85 -60.02
N ILE A 100 15.46 31.78 -59.14
CA ILE A 100 15.49 30.91 -57.95
C ILE A 100 14.46 29.79 -58.12
N GLY A 101 14.91 28.55 -57.93
CA GLY A 101 14.07 27.37 -57.89
C GLY A 101 14.29 26.64 -56.57
N MET A 102 13.21 26.16 -55.96
CA MET A 102 13.29 25.38 -54.73
C MET A 102 12.44 24.12 -54.86
N LYS A 103 13.03 22.98 -54.49
CA LYS A 103 12.35 21.69 -54.54
C LYS A 103 12.66 20.87 -53.29
N PRO A 104 11.70 20.04 -52.83
CA PRO A 104 12.01 19.04 -51.81
C PRO A 104 13.02 18.03 -52.37
N VAL A 105 14.03 17.70 -51.57
CA VAL A 105 15.06 16.70 -51.90
C VAL A 105 14.53 15.29 -51.65
N PHE A 106 13.74 15.14 -50.59
CA PHE A 106 13.09 13.91 -50.20
C PHE A 106 11.79 14.24 -49.47
N VAL A 107 10.70 13.54 -49.81
CA VAL A 107 9.39 13.67 -49.16
C VAL A 107 9.03 12.31 -48.57
N PRO A 108 9.00 12.18 -47.23
CA PRO A 108 8.53 10.97 -46.54
C PRO A 108 7.11 10.57 -46.99
N ALA A 109 6.81 9.26 -46.98
CA ALA A 109 5.55 8.71 -47.52
C ALA A 109 4.28 9.16 -46.76
N ASP A 110 4.45 9.61 -45.53
CA ASP A 110 3.44 10.11 -44.59
C ASP A 110 3.18 11.62 -44.72
N ILE A 111 3.96 12.35 -45.52
CA ILE A 111 3.81 13.79 -45.73
C ILE A 111 3.13 14.06 -47.09
N HIS A 112 1.85 14.43 -47.04
CA HIS A 112 1.11 14.90 -48.22
C HIS A 112 1.35 16.40 -48.46
N LEU A 113 2.27 16.72 -49.38
CA LEU A 113 2.43 18.09 -49.87
C LEU A 113 1.20 18.47 -50.74
N HIS A 114 0.52 19.56 -50.39
CA HIS A 114 -0.48 20.15 -51.30
C HIS A 114 0.18 20.52 -52.62
N ALA A 115 -0.54 20.43 -53.75
CA ALA A 115 0.03 20.68 -55.09
C ALA A 115 0.67 22.08 -55.27
N THR A 116 0.40 23.03 -54.36
CA THR A 116 1.03 24.35 -54.31
C THR A 116 2.39 24.38 -53.59
N THR A 117 2.73 23.38 -52.77
CA THR A 117 4.01 23.30 -52.03
C THR A 117 5.03 22.34 -52.64
N SER A 118 4.62 21.41 -53.51
CA SER A 118 5.55 20.47 -54.16
C SER A 118 6.42 21.12 -55.24
N GLU A 119 5.96 22.23 -55.82
CA GLU A 119 6.69 23.00 -56.84
C GLU A 119 6.59 24.49 -56.51
N LEU A 120 7.49 24.99 -55.66
CA LEU A 120 7.75 26.42 -55.59
C LEU A 120 8.46 26.82 -56.89
N ALA A 121 7.65 27.22 -57.88
CA ALA A 121 8.03 27.47 -59.27
C ALA A 121 9.23 28.43 -59.41
N GLU A 122 10.04 28.20 -60.45
CA GLU A 122 11.15 29.08 -60.84
C GLU A 122 10.66 30.53 -60.96
N ARG A 123 11.21 31.42 -60.14
CA ARG A 123 10.94 32.86 -60.24
C ARG A 123 12.20 33.57 -60.70
N CYS A 124 12.12 34.19 -61.88
CA CYS A 124 13.19 35.00 -62.45
C CYS A 124 12.90 36.49 -62.24
N PHE A 125 13.89 37.23 -61.76
CA PHE A 125 13.78 38.66 -61.47
C PHE A 125 14.88 39.43 -62.18
N SER A 126 14.54 40.59 -62.76
CA SER A 126 15.55 41.53 -63.27
C SER A 126 16.33 42.13 -62.12
N HIS A 127 17.66 42.00 -62.15
CA HIS A 127 18.50 42.32 -61.02
C HIS A 127 19.63 43.28 -61.37
N SER A 128 19.87 44.28 -60.52
CA SER A 128 20.86 45.35 -60.72
C SER A 128 21.86 45.53 -59.55
N VAL A 129 21.70 44.79 -58.45
CA VAL A 129 22.49 44.94 -57.20
C VAL A 129 23.46 43.76 -57.04
N ASN A 130 24.41 43.82 -56.11
CA ASN A 130 25.35 42.72 -55.84
C ASN A 130 24.88 41.77 -54.73
N LEU A 131 23.90 42.18 -53.92
CA LEU A 131 23.33 41.41 -52.82
C LEU A 131 21.81 41.41 -52.95
N THR A 132 21.18 40.23 -52.86
CA THR A 132 19.71 40.09 -52.91
C THR A 132 19.22 39.14 -51.85
N SER A 133 18.07 39.45 -51.27
CA SER A 133 17.34 38.57 -50.38
C SER A 133 15.98 38.16 -50.95
N PHE A 134 15.64 36.87 -50.84
CA PHE A 134 14.31 36.35 -51.18
C PHE A 134 13.61 35.81 -49.95
N HIS A 135 12.29 35.95 -49.89
CA HIS A 135 11.47 35.36 -48.83
C HIS A 135 10.65 34.20 -49.39
N ILE A 136 10.77 33.03 -48.76
CA ILE A 136 10.05 31.81 -49.12
C ILE A 136 9.27 31.37 -47.90
N SER A 137 7.94 31.43 -48.00
CA SER A 137 7.03 30.95 -46.95
C SER A 137 6.39 29.62 -47.36
N GLY A 138 5.93 28.83 -46.38
CA GLY A 138 5.21 27.57 -46.63
C GLY A 138 6.09 26.33 -46.66
N LEU A 139 7.23 26.36 -45.97
CA LEU A 139 8.10 25.20 -45.79
C LEU A 139 7.49 24.22 -44.79
N VAL A 140 7.60 22.92 -45.07
CA VAL A 140 7.05 21.86 -44.23
C VAL A 140 8.13 21.34 -43.27
N PRO A 141 7.90 21.38 -41.94
CA PRO A 141 8.77 20.74 -40.96
C PRO A 141 9.05 19.27 -41.29
N GLY A 142 10.30 18.83 -41.14
CA GLY A 142 10.76 17.48 -41.47
C GLY A 142 11.17 17.27 -42.93
N VAL A 143 10.92 18.22 -43.84
CA VAL A 143 11.29 18.11 -45.25
C VAL A 143 12.65 18.78 -45.51
N SER A 144 13.52 18.08 -46.25
CA SER A 144 14.77 18.65 -46.75
C SER A 144 14.51 19.36 -48.07
N TYR A 145 14.95 20.60 -48.21
CA TYR A 145 14.79 21.38 -49.42
C TYR A 145 16.14 21.69 -50.04
N SER A 146 16.17 21.74 -51.38
CA SER A 146 17.29 22.26 -52.15
C SER A 146 16.86 23.55 -52.82
N VAL A 147 17.61 24.62 -52.55
CA VAL A 147 17.49 25.91 -53.24
C VAL A 147 18.59 25.99 -54.28
N THR A 148 18.18 26.20 -55.52
CA THR A 148 19.05 26.45 -56.66
C THR A 148 18.85 27.88 -57.13
N VAL A 149 19.94 28.63 -57.25
CA VAL A 149 19.95 29.98 -57.80
C VAL A 149 20.79 29.98 -59.06
N ALA A 150 20.22 30.46 -60.16
CA ALA A 150 20.90 30.63 -61.43
C ALA A 150 20.92 32.11 -61.82
N LEU A 151 22.09 32.58 -62.24
CA LEU A 151 22.28 33.91 -62.82
C LEU A 151 22.31 33.79 -64.33
N THR A 152 21.45 34.54 -65.01
CA THR A 152 21.37 34.58 -66.48
C THR A 152 21.67 35.98 -67.01
N VAL A 153 22.42 36.05 -68.12
CA VAL A 153 22.73 37.27 -68.86
C VAL A 153 22.46 36.99 -70.33
N MET A 154 21.63 37.82 -70.98
CA MET A 154 21.17 37.58 -72.36
C MET A 154 20.64 36.15 -72.57
N GLU A 155 19.78 35.69 -71.64
CA GLU A 155 19.17 34.35 -71.64
C GLU A 155 20.14 33.16 -71.57
N ARG A 156 21.43 33.40 -71.29
CA ARG A 156 22.40 32.33 -71.03
C ARG A 156 22.76 32.27 -69.55
N VAL A 157 22.81 31.05 -69.00
CA VAL A 157 23.22 30.83 -67.61
C VAL A 157 24.73 31.05 -67.49
N VAL A 158 25.12 32.01 -66.64
CA VAL A 158 26.51 32.39 -66.41
C VAL A 158 27.01 32.02 -65.01
N GLY A 159 26.12 31.58 -64.13
CA GLY A 159 26.47 31.02 -62.82
C GLY A 159 25.30 30.26 -62.21
N ILE A 160 25.58 29.16 -61.50
CA ILE A 160 24.60 28.37 -60.74
C ILE A 160 25.19 28.09 -59.35
N SER A 161 24.36 28.21 -58.32
CA SER A 161 24.69 27.82 -56.96
C SER A 161 23.54 27.01 -56.37
N MET A 162 23.85 25.99 -55.58
CA MET A 162 22.86 25.11 -54.95
C MET A 162 23.21 24.91 -53.47
N ARG A 163 22.18 24.94 -52.61
CA ARG A 163 22.29 24.65 -51.18
C ARG A 163 21.13 23.78 -50.72
N THR A 164 21.44 22.81 -49.88
CA THR A 164 20.47 21.96 -49.19
C THR A 164 20.36 22.39 -47.72
N PHE A 165 19.14 22.39 -47.19
CA PHE A 165 18.86 22.69 -45.79
C PHE A 165 17.66 21.86 -45.31
N GLN A 166 17.52 21.70 -43.99
CA GLN A 166 16.43 20.96 -43.38
C GLN A 166 15.55 21.88 -42.55
N VAL A 167 14.24 21.62 -42.58
CA VAL A 167 13.27 22.35 -41.77
C VAL A 167 13.00 21.53 -40.52
N ALA A 168 13.37 22.03 -39.35
CA ALA A 168 13.00 21.48 -38.06
C ALA A 168 13.17 19.96 -37.84
N SER A 169 14.39 19.48 -38.02
CA SER A 169 14.83 18.12 -37.68
C SER A 169 15.64 18.08 -36.37
N LEU A 170 15.60 16.94 -35.67
CA LEU A 170 16.24 16.74 -34.37
C LEU A 170 17.51 15.90 -34.52
N LYS A 171 18.62 16.37 -33.95
CA LYS A 171 19.88 15.63 -33.94
C LYS A 171 19.99 14.78 -32.68
N TYR A 172 19.75 13.48 -32.80
CA TYR A 172 19.81 12.57 -31.66
C TYR A 172 21.22 11.95 -31.51
N PRO A 173 21.81 11.88 -30.30
CA PRO A 173 23.14 11.31 -30.09
C PRO A 173 23.25 9.86 -30.59
N GLY A 174 24.25 9.58 -31.44
CA GLY A 174 24.53 8.23 -31.97
C GLY A 174 23.92 7.93 -33.34
N LEU A 175 23.02 8.77 -33.85
CA LEU A 175 22.54 8.71 -35.23
C LEU A 175 23.38 9.61 -36.13
N ARG A 176 23.70 9.11 -37.34
CA ARG A 176 24.47 9.89 -38.35
C ARG A 176 23.62 10.96 -39.02
N ASP A 177 22.31 10.72 -39.13
CA ASP A 177 21.34 11.62 -39.77
C ASP A 177 20.39 12.26 -38.74
N HIS A 178 19.75 13.36 -39.12
CA HIS A 178 18.74 14.05 -38.31
C HIS A 178 17.36 13.39 -38.45
N LEU A 179 16.60 13.30 -37.36
CA LEU A 179 15.25 12.74 -37.33
C LEU A 179 14.19 13.81 -37.64
N SER A 180 13.11 13.43 -38.33
CA SER A 180 11.90 14.27 -38.34
C SER A 180 11.28 14.29 -36.93
N ILE A 181 10.41 15.27 -36.65
CA ILE A 181 9.69 15.30 -35.36
C ILE A 181 8.78 14.08 -35.20
N ALA A 182 8.18 13.58 -36.28
CA ALA A 182 7.34 12.37 -36.23
C ALA A 182 8.19 11.13 -35.88
N ASP A 183 9.33 10.93 -36.53
CA ASP A 183 10.24 9.82 -36.25
C ASP A 183 10.82 9.91 -34.83
N ALA A 184 11.14 11.12 -34.37
CA ALA A 184 11.60 11.36 -33.02
C ALA A 184 10.51 10.96 -32.01
N LEU A 185 9.26 11.39 -32.20
CA LEU A 185 8.17 11.01 -31.32
C LEU A 185 7.86 9.51 -31.37
N GLU A 186 7.92 8.87 -32.54
CA GLU A 186 7.76 7.42 -32.65
C GLU A 186 8.87 6.69 -31.90
N MET A 187 10.12 7.11 -32.05
CA MET A 187 11.26 6.59 -31.30
C MET A 187 11.08 6.82 -29.79
N GLY A 188 10.60 7.99 -29.39
CA GLY A 188 10.25 8.30 -28.00
C GLY A 188 9.21 7.33 -27.45
N VAL A 189 8.15 7.04 -28.22
CA VAL A 189 7.11 6.06 -27.85
C VAL A 189 7.68 4.65 -27.73
N GLN A 190 8.59 4.25 -28.63
CA GLN A 190 9.26 2.94 -28.55
C GLN A 190 10.14 2.82 -27.29
N PHE A 191 10.91 3.86 -26.95
CA PHE A 191 11.66 3.91 -25.68
C PHE A 191 10.73 3.88 -24.47
N HIS A 192 9.61 4.58 -24.56
CA HIS A 192 8.59 4.61 -23.51
C HIS A 192 7.99 3.21 -23.28
N GLN A 193 7.65 2.50 -24.36
CA GLN A 193 7.08 1.14 -24.31
C GLN A 193 8.09 0.09 -23.83
N SER A 194 9.37 0.27 -24.10
CA SER A 194 10.46 -0.62 -23.64
C SER A 194 10.93 -0.32 -22.22
N GLY A 195 10.35 0.69 -21.54
CA GLY A 195 10.68 1.05 -20.17
C GLY A 195 11.86 2.01 -20.04
N ALA A 196 12.48 2.42 -21.14
CA ALA A 196 13.57 3.40 -21.16
C ALA A 196 13.05 4.84 -21.03
N ARG A 197 12.44 5.14 -19.88
CA ARG A 197 11.67 6.37 -19.63
C ARG A 197 12.49 7.66 -19.76
N THR A 198 13.75 7.66 -19.32
CA THR A 198 14.62 8.83 -19.40
C THR A 198 14.86 9.24 -20.85
N GLN A 199 15.14 8.26 -21.72
CA GLN A 199 15.39 8.48 -23.14
C GLN A 199 14.13 9.00 -23.85
N ALA A 200 12.96 8.42 -23.54
CA ALA A 200 11.68 8.90 -24.07
C ALA A 200 11.39 10.35 -23.65
N THR A 201 11.54 10.65 -22.36
CA THR A 201 11.32 11.99 -21.78
C THR A 201 12.25 13.03 -22.41
N ASP A 202 13.52 12.68 -22.62
CA ASP A 202 14.50 13.58 -23.22
C ASP A 202 14.16 13.89 -24.67
N ILE A 203 13.68 12.92 -25.44
CA ILE A 203 13.19 13.15 -26.80
C ILE A 203 11.99 14.11 -26.79
N TYR A 204 10.99 13.86 -25.94
CA TYR A 204 9.82 14.74 -25.86
C TYR A 204 10.21 16.17 -25.45
N ARG A 205 11.16 16.32 -24.53
CA ARG A 205 11.68 17.63 -24.10
C ARG A 205 12.39 18.35 -25.25
N GLN A 206 13.26 17.67 -25.99
CA GLN A 206 13.96 18.26 -27.13
C GLN A 206 12.99 18.70 -28.24
N VAL A 207 11.94 17.93 -28.50
CA VAL A 207 10.86 18.35 -29.42
C VAL A 207 10.17 19.62 -28.92
N LEU A 208 9.93 19.73 -27.61
CA LEU A 208 9.29 20.92 -27.01
C LEU A 208 10.22 22.13 -26.90
N GLU A 209 11.54 21.96 -26.87
CA GLU A 209 12.51 23.05 -26.96
C GLU A 209 12.47 23.71 -28.34
N LEU A 210 12.31 22.90 -29.40
CA LEU A 210 12.16 23.39 -30.78
C LEU A 210 10.73 23.89 -31.04
N PHE A 211 9.73 23.19 -30.50
CA PHE A 211 8.31 23.46 -30.69
C PHE A 211 7.54 23.48 -29.37
N PRO A 212 7.53 24.61 -28.65
CA PRO A 212 6.94 24.69 -27.31
C PRO A 212 5.46 24.29 -27.21
N ASN A 213 4.72 24.36 -28.31
CA ASN A 213 3.28 24.04 -28.37
C ASN A 213 2.97 22.79 -29.22
N HIS A 214 3.95 21.89 -29.43
CA HIS A 214 3.69 20.64 -30.13
C HIS A 214 2.78 19.71 -29.31
N LEU A 215 1.52 19.57 -29.73
CA LEU A 215 0.46 18.98 -28.91
C LEU A 215 0.75 17.54 -28.47
N HIS A 216 1.23 16.69 -29.39
CA HIS A 216 1.57 15.29 -29.08
C HIS A 216 2.78 15.17 -28.15
N ALA A 217 3.76 16.09 -28.26
CA ALA A 217 4.94 16.06 -27.39
C ALA A 217 4.59 16.53 -25.98
N LEU A 218 3.71 17.53 -25.86
CA LEU A 218 3.13 17.97 -24.58
C LEU A 218 2.36 16.81 -23.91
N HIS A 219 1.50 16.12 -24.66
CA HIS A 219 0.73 14.98 -24.16
C HIS A 219 1.63 13.81 -23.72
N LEU A 220 2.58 13.39 -24.56
CA LEU A 220 3.47 12.26 -24.26
C LEU A 220 4.40 12.55 -23.08
N LEU A 221 4.94 13.78 -22.97
CA LEU A 221 5.70 14.19 -21.80
C LEU A 221 4.84 14.21 -20.54
N GLY A 222 3.62 14.75 -20.63
CA GLY A 222 2.66 14.76 -19.52
C GLY A 222 2.30 13.35 -19.07
N LEU A 223 2.05 12.42 -20.00
CA LEU A 223 1.78 11.02 -19.71
C LEU A 223 2.99 10.34 -19.04
N SER A 224 4.21 10.62 -19.49
CA SER A 224 5.43 10.12 -18.85
C SER A 224 5.54 10.61 -17.41
N LYS A 225 5.31 11.91 -17.18
CA LYS A 225 5.33 12.52 -15.83
C LYS A 225 4.27 11.93 -14.91
N TYR A 226 3.07 11.66 -15.43
CA TYR A 226 2.01 10.96 -14.71
C TYR A 226 2.46 9.56 -14.27
N GLN A 227 3.08 8.80 -15.19
CA GLN A 227 3.58 7.45 -14.89
C GLN A 227 4.75 7.42 -13.90
N ASP A 228 5.47 8.54 -13.75
CA ASP A 228 6.50 8.72 -12.72
C ASP A 228 5.91 9.18 -11.37
N GLY A 229 4.59 9.38 -11.30
CA GLY A 229 3.87 9.86 -10.11
C GLY A 229 3.87 11.38 -9.95
N ASN A 230 4.45 12.13 -10.88
CA ASN A 230 4.55 13.60 -10.83
C ASN A 230 3.29 14.24 -11.45
N VAL A 231 2.13 13.98 -10.86
CA VAL A 231 0.82 14.38 -11.43
C VAL A 231 0.67 15.91 -11.52
N GLU A 232 1.24 16.65 -10.56
CA GLU A 232 1.23 18.13 -10.56
C GLU A 232 1.98 18.73 -11.75
N GLU A 233 3.04 18.07 -12.24
CA GLU A 233 3.75 18.48 -13.46
C GLU A 233 3.07 17.98 -14.74
N ALA A 234 2.43 16.81 -14.68
CA ALA A 234 1.76 16.18 -15.81
C ALA A 234 0.53 16.96 -16.28
N MET A 235 -0.32 17.38 -15.33
CA MET A 235 -1.62 17.98 -15.63
C MET A 235 -1.52 19.27 -16.46
N PRO A 236 -0.63 20.25 -16.15
CA PRO A 236 -0.48 21.45 -16.98
C PRO A 236 -0.03 21.16 -18.42
N LEU A 237 0.79 20.12 -18.63
CA LEU A 237 1.24 19.72 -19.97
C LEU A 237 0.08 19.15 -20.80
N ILE A 238 -0.72 18.26 -20.21
CA ILE A 238 -1.89 17.66 -20.85
C ILE A 238 -2.98 18.71 -21.08
N GLU A 239 -3.18 19.65 -20.15
CA GLU A 239 -4.12 20.77 -20.31
C GLU A 239 -3.75 21.66 -21.51
N ARG A 240 -2.45 21.93 -21.72
CA ARG A 240 -1.98 22.67 -22.89
C ARG A 240 -2.22 21.91 -24.18
N ALA A 241 -2.02 20.59 -24.20
CA ALA A 241 -2.35 19.75 -25.36
C ALA A 241 -3.85 19.80 -25.68
N LEU A 242 -4.72 19.67 -24.66
CA LEU A 242 -6.18 19.76 -24.79
C LEU A 242 -6.66 21.14 -25.27
N ARG A 243 -6.06 22.23 -24.80
CA ARG A 243 -6.37 23.58 -25.30
C ARG A 243 -6.05 23.74 -26.79
N GLY A 244 -5.03 23.05 -27.29
CA GLY A 244 -4.68 23.05 -28.70
C GLY A 244 -5.57 22.15 -29.56
N ASN A 245 -6.04 21.02 -29.02
CA ASN A 245 -7.02 20.16 -29.67
C ASN A 245 -7.91 19.44 -28.63
N ALA A 246 -9.13 19.94 -28.45
CA ALA A 246 -10.08 19.37 -27.48
C ALA A 246 -10.80 18.11 -28.00
N SER A 247 -10.69 17.81 -29.30
CA SER A 247 -11.36 16.68 -29.97
C SER A 247 -10.47 15.45 -30.12
N GLU A 248 -9.28 15.45 -29.51
CA GLU A 248 -8.38 14.30 -29.48
C GLU A 248 -8.70 13.39 -28.27
N GLU A 249 -9.07 12.13 -28.52
CA GLU A 249 -9.54 11.24 -27.46
C GLU A 249 -8.44 10.88 -26.45
N ASN A 250 -7.19 10.76 -26.91
CA ASN A 250 -6.07 10.38 -26.07
C ASN A 250 -5.74 11.47 -25.04
N PHE A 251 -5.92 12.73 -25.42
CA PHE A 251 -5.71 13.87 -24.53
C PHE A 251 -6.81 13.92 -23.45
N GLN A 252 -8.06 13.68 -23.83
CA GLN A 252 -9.19 13.59 -22.88
C GLN A 252 -8.96 12.44 -21.88
N ASN A 253 -8.56 11.26 -22.36
CA ASN A 253 -8.27 10.11 -21.51
C ASN A 253 -7.13 10.40 -20.51
N SER A 254 -6.02 11.00 -20.96
CA SER A 254 -4.89 11.32 -20.07
C SER A 254 -5.21 12.42 -19.06
N MET A 255 -6.08 13.37 -19.38
CA MET A 255 -6.58 14.35 -18.40
C MET A 255 -7.44 13.68 -17.33
N GLY A 256 -8.32 12.77 -17.74
CA GLY A 256 -9.11 11.95 -16.80
C GLY A 256 -8.21 11.17 -15.83
N LEU A 257 -7.11 10.59 -16.31
CA LEU A 257 -6.12 9.91 -15.46
C LEU A 257 -5.51 10.85 -14.40
N CYS A 258 -5.10 12.05 -14.79
CA CYS A 258 -4.53 13.03 -13.86
C CYS A 258 -5.55 13.46 -12.79
N LEU A 259 -6.78 13.79 -13.20
CA LEU A 259 -7.85 14.18 -12.29
C LEU A 259 -8.21 13.07 -11.31
N LYS A 260 -8.28 11.82 -11.78
CA LYS A 260 -8.52 10.65 -10.93
C LYS A 260 -7.43 10.49 -9.88
N ALA A 261 -6.15 10.61 -10.26
CA ALA A 261 -5.03 10.51 -9.32
C ALA A 261 -5.06 11.60 -8.23
N LEU A 262 -5.47 12.82 -8.60
CA LEU A 262 -5.69 13.94 -7.67
C LEU A 262 -6.97 13.81 -6.81
N GLY A 263 -7.73 12.72 -6.95
CA GLY A 263 -8.98 12.49 -6.21
C GLY A 263 -10.21 13.20 -6.80
N HIS A 264 -10.07 13.91 -7.92
CA HIS A 264 -11.15 14.59 -8.64
C HIS A 264 -11.91 13.62 -9.57
N THR A 265 -12.32 12.46 -9.03
CA THR A 265 -12.87 11.35 -9.81
C THR A 265 -14.13 11.71 -10.61
N LYS A 266 -15.00 12.57 -10.06
CA LYS A 266 -16.23 12.98 -10.77
C LYS A 266 -15.94 13.78 -12.04
N GLU A 267 -14.90 14.60 -12.04
CA GLU A 267 -14.44 15.35 -13.21
C GLU A 267 -13.74 14.40 -14.18
N ALA A 268 -12.93 13.47 -13.68
CA ALA A 268 -12.29 12.43 -14.49
C ALA A 268 -13.29 11.63 -15.34
N ILE A 269 -14.44 11.25 -14.75
CA ILE A 269 -15.53 10.56 -15.45
C ILE A 269 -16.05 11.36 -16.66
N GLN A 270 -16.13 12.68 -16.55
CA GLN A 270 -16.58 13.53 -17.67
C GLN A 270 -15.59 13.46 -18.83
N HIS A 271 -14.29 13.52 -18.54
CA HIS A 271 -13.23 13.39 -19.53
C HIS A 271 -13.17 12.00 -20.17
N PHE A 272 -13.31 10.92 -19.40
CA PHE A 272 -13.38 9.56 -19.96
C PHE A 272 -14.62 9.35 -20.84
N ARG A 273 -15.79 9.84 -20.42
CA ARG A 273 -16.99 9.85 -21.26
C ARG A 273 -16.78 10.64 -22.54
N LYS A 274 -16.11 11.80 -22.48
CA LYS A 274 -15.79 12.59 -23.67
C LYS A 274 -14.86 11.85 -24.62
N ALA A 275 -13.86 11.14 -24.11
CA ALA A 275 -13.00 10.29 -24.93
C ALA A 275 -13.80 9.18 -25.65
N LEU A 276 -14.79 8.58 -24.96
CA LEU A 276 -15.68 7.57 -25.54
C LEU A 276 -16.71 8.15 -26.52
N GLU A 277 -17.15 9.40 -26.35
CA GLU A 277 -17.97 10.11 -27.34
C GLU A 277 -17.19 10.35 -28.63
N LEU A 278 -15.92 10.73 -28.52
CA LEU A 278 -15.02 10.96 -29.66
C LEU A 278 -14.66 9.64 -30.36
N ARG A 279 -14.38 8.59 -29.58
CA ARG A 279 -14.05 7.25 -30.08
C ARG A 279 -14.73 6.15 -29.22
N PRO A 280 -15.92 5.65 -29.63
CA PRO A 280 -16.67 4.66 -28.85
C PRO A 280 -15.96 3.32 -28.61
N SER A 281 -14.99 2.98 -29.46
CA SER A 281 -14.15 1.78 -29.38
C SER A 281 -12.86 1.97 -28.56
N CYS A 282 -12.70 3.11 -27.87
CA CYS A 282 -11.53 3.37 -27.03
C CYS A 282 -11.54 2.48 -25.77
N ILE A 283 -10.83 1.36 -25.83
CA ILE A 283 -10.76 0.37 -24.76
C ILE A 283 -10.16 0.95 -23.48
N GLU A 284 -9.09 1.74 -23.60
CA GLU A 284 -8.41 2.37 -22.48
C GLU A 284 -9.35 3.32 -21.71
N ALA A 285 -10.13 4.13 -22.43
CA ALA A 285 -11.08 5.04 -21.81
C ALA A 285 -12.25 4.30 -21.11
N SER A 286 -12.71 3.17 -21.65
CA SER A 286 -13.76 2.35 -21.03
C SER A 286 -13.25 1.68 -19.74
N LEU A 287 -12.03 1.13 -19.74
CA LEU A 287 -11.40 0.62 -18.51
C LEU A 287 -11.23 1.71 -17.45
N ASN A 288 -10.68 2.86 -17.83
CA ASN A 288 -10.46 3.97 -16.90
C ASN A 288 -11.78 4.54 -16.35
N LEU A 289 -12.84 4.56 -17.17
CA LEU A 289 -14.19 4.92 -16.74
C LEU A 289 -14.74 3.90 -15.74
N GLY A 290 -14.57 2.61 -16.00
CA GLY A 290 -14.93 1.53 -15.07
C GLY A 290 -14.23 1.70 -13.72
N ASP A 291 -12.91 1.93 -13.73
CA ASP A 291 -12.15 2.16 -12.50
C ASP A 291 -12.63 3.42 -11.75
N ALA A 292 -12.98 4.48 -12.49
CA ALA A 292 -13.49 5.71 -11.90
C ALA A 292 -14.86 5.48 -11.23
N TRP A 293 -15.78 4.77 -11.88
CA TRP A 293 -17.06 4.36 -11.26
C TRP A 293 -16.86 3.48 -10.04
N GLN A 294 -15.93 2.53 -10.13
CA GLN A 294 -15.55 1.67 -9.02
C GLN A 294 -15.08 2.50 -7.82
N SER A 295 -14.19 3.48 -8.02
CA SER A 295 -13.73 4.34 -6.93
C SER A 295 -14.84 5.24 -6.32
N LEU A 296 -15.94 5.46 -7.04
CA LEU A 296 -17.14 6.13 -6.54
C LEU A 296 -18.22 5.19 -5.98
N GLY A 297 -17.94 3.89 -5.87
CA GLY A 297 -18.92 2.95 -5.35
C GLY A 297 -20.07 2.56 -6.28
N ASN A 298 -19.99 2.93 -7.56
CA ASN A 298 -21.02 2.66 -8.56
C ASN A 298 -20.68 1.38 -9.32
N TRP A 299 -20.99 0.23 -8.68
CA TRP A 299 -20.54 -1.09 -9.11
C TRP A 299 -21.18 -1.56 -10.41
N GLU A 300 -22.45 -1.21 -10.66
CA GLU A 300 -23.18 -1.64 -11.85
C GLU A 300 -22.60 -1.00 -13.11
N GLU A 301 -22.30 0.31 -13.05
CA GLU A 301 -21.68 1.06 -14.12
C GLU A 301 -20.24 0.60 -14.37
N ALA A 302 -19.46 0.35 -13.31
CA ALA A 302 -18.12 -0.22 -13.43
C ALA A 302 -18.16 -1.59 -14.13
N MET A 303 -19.05 -2.47 -13.68
CA MET A 303 -19.24 -3.80 -14.26
C MET A 303 -19.70 -3.73 -15.72
N HIS A 304 -20.54 -2.75 -16.08
CA HIS A 304 -20.97 -2.53 -17.46
C HIS A 304 -19.79 -2.20 -18.38
N GLU A 305 -18.92 -1.28 -17.96
CA GLU A 305 -17.74 -0.90 -18.74
C GLU A 305 -16.74 -2.05 -18.90
N TYR A 306 -16.44 -2.81 -17.83
CA TYR A 306 -15.54 -3.96 -17.95
C TYR A 306 -16.12 -5.07 -18.85
N ARG A 307 -17.42 -5.35 -18.75
CA ARG A 307 -18.09 -6.29 -19.66
C ARG A 307 -18.02 -5.84 -21.11
N LYS A 308 -18.17 -4.54 -21.37
CA LYS A 308 -18.03 -3.98 -22.72
C LYS A 308 -16.63 -4.19 -23.28
N VAL A 309 -15.58 -4.00 -22.48
CA VAL A 309 -14.19 -4.26 -22.87
C VAL A 309 -13.98 -5.73 -23.22
N VAL A 310 -14.40 -6.64 -22.34
CA VAL A 310 -14.28 -8.10 -22.57
C VAL A 310 -15.04 -8.52 -23.82
N ALA A 311 -16.29 -8.07 -24.00
CA ALA A 311 -17.11 -8.42 -25.17
C ALA A 311 -16.48 -7.91 -26.48
N THR A 312 -15.98 -6.67 -26.50
CA THR A 312 -15.38 -6.06 -27.70
C THR A 312 -14.11 -6.80 -28.14
N LEU A 313 -13.23 -7.13 -27.19
CA LEU A 313 -11.94 -7.76 -27.50
C LEU A 313 -12.05 -9.26 -27.79
N LEU A 314 -13.15 -9.91 -27.38
CA LEU A 314 -13.43 -11.32 -27.66
C LEU A 314 -14.27 -11.55 -28.91
N ASP A 315 -14.80 -10.49 -29.53
CA ASP A 315 -15.47 -10.58 -30.83
C ASP A 315 -14.46 -11.06 -31.89
N ALA A 316 -14.85 -12.10 -32.64
CA ALA A 316 -14.03 -12.75 -33.66
C ALA A 316 -13.63 -11.81 -34.83
N ASN A 317 -14.31 -10.66 -34.96
CA ASN A 317 -14.10 -9.63 -35.98
C ASN A 317 -13.16 -8.49 -35.54
N TYR A 318 -12.74 -8.44 -34.27
CA TYR A 318 -11.81 -7.42 -33.78
C TYR A 318 -10.37 -7.72 -34.22
N ASP A 319 -9.60 -6.68 -34.56
CA ASP A 319 -8.31 -6.76 -35.28
C ASP A 319 -7.33 -7.80 -34.68
N ARG A 320 -7.04 -8.84 -35.48
CA ARG A 320 -6.22 -9.99 -35.08
C ARG A 320 -4.72 -9.70 -35.02
N SER A 321 -4.27 -8.56 -35.55
CA SER A 321 -2.84 -8.19 -35.61
C SER A 321 -2.24 -7.80 -34.26
N LYS A 322 -3.06 -7.50 -33.23
CA LYS A 322 -2.64 -7.03 -31.89
C LYS A 322 -2.95 -8.02 -30.75
N LYS A 323 -2.97 -9.32 -31.06
CA LYS A 323 -3.50 -10.41 -30.21
C LYS A 323 -2.94 -10.47 -28.78
N SER A 324 -1.64 -10.22 -28.58
CA SER A 324 -1.02 -10.30 -27.24
C SER A 324 -1.47 -9.18 -26.28
N ASN A 325 -1.61 -7.96 -26.79
CA ASN A 325 -2.10 -6.82 -26.00
C ASN A 325 -3.59 -6.96 -25.69
N HIS A 326 -4.38 -7.50 -26.62
CA HIS A 326 -5.82 -7.73 -26.38
C HIS A 326 -6.04 -8.75 -25.26
N GLU A 327 -5.32 -9.87 -25.28
CA GLU A 327 -5.46 -10.89 -24.25
C GLU A 327 -5.12 -10.36 -22.85
N LYS A 328 -4.03 -9.58 -22.72
CA LYS A 328 -3.67 -8.92 -21.47
C LYS A 328 -4.80 -8.04 -20.94
N VAL A 329 -5.39 -7.21 -21.81
CA VAL A 329 -6.48 -6.30 -21.44
C VAL A 329 -7.76 -7.06 -21.07
N VAL A 330 -8.09 -8.14 -21.77
CA VAL A 330 -9.25 -8.98 -21.43
C VAL A 330 -9.07 -9.64 -20.08
N LYS A 331 -7.88 -10.16 -19.78
CA LYS A 331 -7.57 -10.76 -18.47
C LYS A 331 -7.70 -9.74 -17.35
N ASP A 332 -7.13 -8.56 -17.56
CA ASP A 332 -7.19 -7.42 -16.64
C ASP A 332 -8.64 -6.98 -16.36
N ALA A 333 -9.47 -6.82 -17.40
CA ALA A 333 -10.90 -6.52 -17.24
C ALA A 333 -11.67 -7.65 -16.52
N SER A 334 -11.33 -8.92 -16.80
CA SER A 334 -11.95 -10.09 -16.17
C SER A 334 -11.60 -10.18 -14.68
N GLY A 335 -10.36 -9.84 -14.30
CA GLY A 335 -9.94 -9.72 -12.90
C GLY A 335 -10.75 -8.65 -12.15
N ARG A 336 -10.89 -7.45 -12.74
CA ARG A 336 -11.74 -6.37 -12.21
C ARG A 336 -13.18 -6.82 -12.00
N MET A 337 -13.74 -7.57 -12.94
CA MET A 337 -15.11 -8.09 -12.83
C MET A 337 -15.24 -9.07 -11.66
N CYS A 338 -14.35 -10.06 -11.54
CA CYS A 338 -14.44 -11.02 -10.44
C CYS A 338 -14.28 -10.35 -9.06
N GLU A 339 -13.44 -9.31 -8.97
CA GLU A 339 -13.30 -8.51 -7.76
C GLU A 339 -14.57 -7.68 -7.45
N LEU A 340 -15.25 -7.12 -8.45
CA LEU A 340 -16.56 -6.49 -8.26
C LEU A 340 -17.60 -7.49 -7.76
N VAL A 341 -17.67 -8.69 -8.35
CA VAL A 341 -18.57 -9.77 -7.90
C VAL A 341 -18.33 -10.10 -6.43
N ARG A 342 -17.07 -10.12 -5.98
CA ARG A 342 -16.72 -10.33 -4.57
C ARG A 342 -17.39 -9.32 -3.63
N VAL A 343 -17.46 -8.06 -4.05
CA VAL A 343 -18.01 -6.96 -3.24
C VAL A 343 -19.52 -6.83 -3.39
N SER A 344 -20.10 -7.13 -4.55
CA SER A 344 -21.55 -7.04 -4.81
C SER A 344 -22.32 -8.29 -4.39
N ASP A 345 -21.87 -9.45 -4.83
CA ASP A 345 -22.63 -10.71 -4.80
C ASP A 345 -22.05 -11.74 -3.80
N GLY A 346 -20.83 -11.46 -3.32
CA GLY A 346 -20.19 -12.20 -2.24
C GLY A 346 -19.16 -13.23 -2.71
N TRP A 347 -18.59 -13.92 -1.73
CA TRP A 347 -17.39 -14.76 -1.91
C TRP A 347 -17.59 -15.92 -2.90
N TYR A 348 -18.72 -16.63 -2.85
CA TYR A 348 -18.97 -17.81 -3.68
C TYR A 348 -19.05 -17.49 -5.18
N GLU A 349 -19.72 -16.37 -5.53
CA GLU A 349 -19.80 -15.94 -6.93
C GLU A 349 -18.45 -15.45 -7.45
N ALA A 350 -17.62 -14.84 -6.60
CA ALA A 350 -16.26 -14.42 -6.96
C ALA A 350 -15.34 -15.63 -7.21
N GLU A 351 -15.42 -16.65 -6.36
CA GLU A 351 -14.68 -17.92 -6.57
C GLU A 351 -15.10 -18.59 -7.88
N ARG A 352 -16.41 -18.62 -8.18
CA ARG A 352 -16.93 -19.13 -9.45
C ARG A 352 -16.40 -18.33 -10.64
N CYS A 353 -16.44 -17.01 -10.56
CA CYS A 353 -15.89 -16.12 -11.60
C CYS A 353 -14.42 -16.40 -11.88
N LEU A 354 -13.59 -16.49 -10.83
CA LEU A 354 -12.16 -16.80 -10.97
C LEU A 354 -11.91 -18.22 -11.49
N SER A 355 -12.75 -19.19 -11.10
CA SER A 355 -12.66 -20.56 -11.59
C SER A 355 -12.97 -20.64 -13.10
N GLU A 356 -14.00 -19.93 -13.56
CA GLU A 356 -14.32 -19.82 -14.99
C GLU A 356 -13.19 -19.11 -15.76
N ALA A 357 -12.58 -18.08 -15.19
CA ALA A 357 -11.41 -17.42 -15.77
C ALA A 357 -10.20 -18.36 -15.87
N LEU A 358 -9.92 -19.15 -14.84
CA LEU A 358 -8.81 -20.12 -14.81
C LEU A 358 -9.02 -21.31 -15.75
N VAL A 359 -10.27 -21.71 -16.03
CA VAL A 359 -10.55 -22.70 -17.10
C VAL A 359 -10.06 -22.17 -18.45
N ARG A 360 -10.19 -20.87 -18.68
CA ARG A 360 -9.77 -20.23 -19.93
C ARG A 360 -8.29 -19.89 -19.97
N TRP A 361 -7.74 -19.44 -18.84
CA TRP A 361 -6.35 -19.03 -18.70
C TRP A 361 -5.70 -19.72 -17.50
N PRO A 362 -5.39 -21.03 -17.61
CA PRO A 362 -4.87 -21.82 -16.48
C PRO A 362 -3.47 -21.42 -16.04
N ASN A 363 -2.72 -20.69 -16.87
CA ASN A 363 -1.36 -20.24 -16.58
C ASN A 363 -1.32 -18.74 -16.23
N GLU A 364 -2.43 -18.14 -15.81
CA GLU A 364 -2.47 -16.72 -15.45
C GLU A 364 -2.21 -16.54 -13.94
N PRO A 365 -1.00 -16.09 -13.53
CA PRO A 365 -0.63 -16.02 -12.12
C PRO A 365 -1.53 -15.09 -11.29
N MET A 366 -2.08 -14.05 -11.92
CA MET A 366 -2.98 -13.08 -11.26
C MET A 366 -4.25 -13.76 -10.73
N PHE A 367 -4.90 -14.61 -11.51
CA PHE A 367 -6.14 -15.27 -11.08
C PHE A 367 -5.89 -16.31 -9.98
N HIS A 368 -4.75 -17.00 -10.02
CA HIS A 368 -4.31 -17.85 -8.91
C HIS A 368 -4.11 -17.04 -7.63
N ASN A 369 -3.41 -15.90 -7.70
CA ASN A 369 -3.25 -15.00 -6.54
C ASN A 369 -4.60 -14.50 -6.01
N ASP A 370 -5.50 -14.04 -6.87
CA ASP A 370 -6.80 -13.51 -6.46
C ASP A 370 -7.69 -14.59 -5.82
N ARG A 371 -7.66 -15.81 -6.37
CA ARG A 371 -8.39 -16.95 -5.78
C ARG A 371 -7.76 -17.39 -4.45
N GLY A 372 -6.43 -17.40 -4.37
CA GLY A 372 -5.70 -17.60 -3.13
C GLY A 372 -6.10 -16.59 -2.05
N ASN A 373 -6.22 -15.30 -2.42
CA ASN A 373 -6.67 -14.23 -1.51
C ASN A 373 -8.10 -14.48 -0.99
N LEU A 374 -9.01 -14.95 -1.85
CA LEU A 374 -10.36 -15.34 -1.44
C LEU A 374 -10.35 -16.50 -0.44
N LEU A 375 -9.59 -17.55 -0.73
CA LEU A 375 -9.47 -18.74 0.13
C LEU A 375 -8.83 -18.41 1.47
N MET A 376 -7.81 -17.55 1.46
CA MET A 376 -7.14 -17.02 2.64
C MET A 376 -8.12 -16.26 3.55
N GLN A 377 -8.96 -15.39 2.99
CA GLN A 377 -10.00 -14.69 3.75
C GLN A 377 -11.08 -15.63 4.30
N ALA A 378 -11.37 -16.73 3.60
CA ALA A 378 -12.27 -17.78 4.07
C ALA A 378 -11.64 -18.70 5.14
N GLY A 379 -10.34 -18.54 5.44
CA GLY A 379 -9.61 -19.39 6.39
C GLY A 379 -9.27 -20.78 5.83
N GLN A 380 -9.33 -20.97 4.51
CA GLN A 380 -8.92 -22.21 3.82
C GLN A 380 -7.44 -22.14 3.46
N PHE A 381 -6.56 -22.20 4.46
CA PHE A 381 -5.14 -21.90 4.28
C PHE A 381 -4.41 -22.88 3.36
N GLU A 382 -4.71 -24.18 3.42
CA GLU A 382 -4.07 -25.19 2.57
C GLU A 382 -4.44 -25.01 1.09
N ALA A 383 -5.70 -24.71 0.82
CA ALA A 383 -6.16 -24.42 -0.54
C ALA A 383 -5.54 -23.10 -1.05
N ALA A 384 -5.50 -22.06 -0.21
CA ALA A 384 -4.84 -20.80 -0.54
C ALA A 384 -3.35 -20.98 -0.85
N LEU A 385 -2.64 -21.79 -0.05
CA LEU A 385 -1.24 -22.12 -0.29
C LEU A 385 -1.02 -22.76 -1.65
N SER A 386 -1.86 -23.73 -2.04
CA SER A 386 -1.76 -24.36 -3.37
C SER A 386 -1.94 -23.35 -4.51
N GLU A 387 -2.83 -22.38 -4.37
CA GLU A 387 -3.03 -21.34 -5.38
C GLU A 387 -1.83 -20.38 -5.45
N TYR A 388 -1.30 -19.95 -4.32
CA TYR A 388 -0.14 -19.07 -4.29
C TYR A 388 1.14 -19.77 -4.79
N GLU A 389 1.31 -21.06 -4.51
CA GLU A 389 2.41 -21.88 -5.06
C GLU A 389 2.29 -21.96 -6.59
N MET A 390 1.10 -22.18 -7.13
CA MET A 390 0.88 -22.15 -8.59
C MET A 390 1.25 -20.79 -9.19
N ALA A 391 0.81 -19.69 -8.57
CA ALA A 391 1.18 -18.35 -9.02
C ALA A 391 2.71 -18.12 -8.93
N ALA A 392 3.36 -18.60 -7.87
CA ALA A 392 4.80 -18.50 -7.67
C ALA A 392 5.59 -19.29 -8.74
N ASP A 393 5.15 -20.50 -9.06
CA ASP A 393 5.74 -21.37 -10.09
C ASP A 393 5.61 -20.77 -11.50
N LEU A 394 4.54 -20.01 -11.74
CA LEU A 394 4.34 -19.20 -12.95
C LEU A 394 5.18 -17.91 -12.98
N GLY A 395 6.06 -17.69 -11.99
CA GLY A 395 6.98 -16.55 -11.91
C GLY A 395 6.41 -15.32 -11.20
N SER A 396 5.29 -15.44 -10.49
CA SER A 396 4.70 -14.33 -9.74
C SER A 396 5.48 -14.01 -8.47
N TYR A 397 6.03 -12.80 -8.38
CA TYR A 397 6.56 -12.27 -7.12
C TYR A 397 5.48 -12.24 -6.02
N HIS A 398 4.30 -11.72 -6.35
CA HIS A 398 3.19 -11.68 -5.39
C HIS A 398 2.80 -13.08 -4.92
N GLY A 399 2.80 -14.07 -5.81
CA GLY A 399 2.61 -15.48 -5.45
C GLY A 399 3.62 -15.93 -4.40
N ASN A 400 4.92 -15.72 -4.62
CA ASN A 400 5.97 -16.09 -3.66
C ASN A 400 5.77 -15.38 -2.29
N VAL A 401 5.49 -14.08 -2.29
CA VAL A 401 5.24 -13.35 -1.03
C VAL A 401 4.01 -13.90 -0.30
N TYR A 402 2.93 -14.21 -1.03
CA TYR A 402 1.72 -14.78 -0.42
C TYR A 402 1.89 -16.22 0.04
N VAL A 403 2.77 -17.02 -0.58
CA VAL A 403 3.21 -18.32 -0.04
C VAL A 403 3.81 -18.13 1.36
N ALA A 404 4.71 -17.17 1.53
CA ALA A 404 5.31 -16.91 2.85
C ALA A 404 4.28 -16.42 3.87
N ASP A 405 3.33 -15.55 3.48
CA ASP A 405 2.26 -15.02 4.36
C ASP A 405 1.25 -16.11 4.79
N VAL A 406 0.84 -17.00 3.89
CA VAL A 406 -0.05 -18.11 4.25
C VAL A 406 0.65 -19.13 5.15
N LEU A 407 1.95 -19.41 4.91
CA LEU A 407 2.74 -20.26 5.81
C LEU A 407 2.81 -19.69 7.23
N GLU A 408 3.02 -18.38 7.35
CA GLU A 408 2.96 -17.69 8.64
C GLU A 408 1.58 -17.82 9.28
N SER A 409 0.51 -17.65 8.50
CA SER A 409 -0.88 -17.77 8.97
C SER A 409 -1.23 -19.21 9.39
N MET A 410 -0.62 -20.21 8.77
CA MET A 410 -0.71 -21.62 9.16
C MET A 410 0.12 -21.94 10.42
N GLY A 411 0.91 -20.99 10.93
CA GLY A 411 1.81 -21.16 12.07
C GLY A 411 3.18 -21.74 11.70
N GLU A 412 3.47 -21.93 10.40
CA GLU A 412 4.74 -22.46 9.89
C GLU A 412 5.83 -21.40 9.80
N THR A 413 6.16 -20.80 10.94
CA THR A 413 7.07 -19.66 11.08
C THR A 413 8.42 -19.85 10.37
N GLU A 414 9.08 -20.99 10.60
CA GLU A 414 10.38 -21.28 10.00
C GLU A 414 10.31 -21.48 8.48
N ARG A 415 9.24 -22.12 7.97
CA ARG A 415 9.04 -22.28 6.52
C ARG A 415 8.74 -20.94 5.86
N SER A 416 7.98 -20.06 6.52
CA SER A 416 7.73 -18.70 6.06
C SER A 416 9.03 -17.88 5.95
N ILE A 417 9.85 -17.85 7.00
CA ILE A 417 11.13 -17.11 7.02
C ILE A 417 12.06 -17.61 5.91
N LYS A 418 12.25 -18.93 5.78
CA LYS A 418 13.08 -19.52 4.71
C LYS A 418 12.56 -19.19 3.32
N HIS A 419 11.24 -19.11 3.15
CA HIS A 419 10.66 -18.73 1.87
C HIS A 419 10.96 -17.26 1.54
N TYR A 420 10.87 -16.35 2.52
CA TYR A 420 11.31 -14.96 2.32
C TYR A 420 12.81 -14.86 1.99
N GLU A 421 13.67 -15.66 2.63
CA GLU A 421 15.10 -15.71 2.31
C GLU A 421 15.34 -16.13 0.86
N LYS A 422 14.64 -17.18 0.39
CA LYS A 422 14.68 -17.62 -1.01
C LYS A 422 14.28 -16.51 -1.97
N ILE A 423 13.23 -15.74 -1.66
CA ILE A 423 12.83 -14.59 -2.48
C ILE A 423 13.98 -13.59 -2.57
N LEU A 424 14.59 -13.25 -1.43
CA LEU A 424 15.68 -12.27 -1.37
C LEU A 424 16.99 -12.76 -2.03
N GLU A 425 17.19 -14.07 -2.17
CA GLU A 425 18.33 -14.66 -2.89
C GLU A 425 18.14 -14.72 -4.41
N VAL A 426 16.91 -15.01 -4.86
CA VAL A 426 16.60 -15.20 -6.29
C VAL A 426 16.48 -13.86 -7.02
N TYR A 427 15.95 -12.83 -6.36
CA TYR A 427 15.68 -11.54 -6.96
C TYR A 427 16.73 -10.49 -6.54
N SER A 428 17.25 -9.73 -7.50
CA SER A 428 18.21 -8.65 -7.22
C SER A 428 17.51 -7.29 -7.13
N ALA A 429 18.11 -6.33 -6.42
CA ALA A 429 17.60 -4.95 -6.35
C ALA A 429 17.47 -4.27 -7.73
N GLU A 430 18.29 -4.67 -8.72
CA GLU A 430 18.22 -4.16 -10.09
C GLU A 430 17.06 -4.77 -10.91
N THR A 431 16.60 -5.95 -10.53
CA THR A 431 15.52 -6.68 -11.23
C THR A 431 14.16 -6.57 -10.55
N MET A 432 14.11 -6.11 -9.29
CA MET A 432 12.87 -6.00 -8.52
C MET A 432 12.84 -4.77 -7.59
N PRO A 433 11.86 -3.87 -7.78
CA PRO A 433 11.71 -2.68 -6.92
C PRO A 433 11.10 -3.01 -5.52
N HIS A 434 10.40 -4.15 -5.36
CA HIS A 434 9.63 -4.44 -4.14
C HIS A 434 10.42 -5.06 -2.96
N MET A 435 11.75 -4.94 -2.90
CA MET A 435 12.59 -5.69 -1.93
C MET A 435 12.35 -5.29 -0.47
N THR A 436 12.15 -3.99 -0.20
CA THR A 436 11.93 -3.48 1.17
C THR A 436 10.74 -4.15 1.85
N ARG A 437 9.63 -4.36 1.11
CA ARG A 437 8.44 -5.04 1.65
C ARG A 437 8.78 -6.46 2.12
N THR A 438 9.48 -7.24 1.29
CA THR A 438 9.86 -8.62 1.63
C THR A 438 10.77 -8.65 2.86
N MET A 439 11.73 -7.72 2.96
CA MET A 439 12.62 -7.64 4.11
C MET A 439 11.86 -7.29 5.40
N VAL A 440 10.93 -6.33 5.36
CA VAL A 440 10.08 -5.97 6.50
C VAL A 440 9.18 -7.13 6.91
N MET A 441 8.55 -7.81 5.96
CA MET A 441 7.71 -8.98 6.25
C MET A 441 8.53 -10.10 6.91
N LYS A 442 9.71 -10.42 6.38
CA LYS A 442 10.65 -11.39 6.99
C LYS A 442 11.03 -11.00 8.42
N ALA A 443 11.40 -9.74 8.62
CA ALA A 443 11.83 -9.25 9.93
C ALA A 443 10.72 -9.33 10.98
N THR A 444 9.45 -9.23 10.59
CA THR A 444 8.32 -9.10 11.53
C THR A 444 7.54 -10.40 11.78
N VAL A 445 7.89 -11.51 11.11
CA VAL A 445 7.25 -12.82 11.33
C VAL A 445 7.36 -13.23 12.81
N LEU A 446 6.27 -13.71 13.41
CA LEU A 446 6.24 -14.27 14.76
C LEU A 446 5.42 -15.57 14.82
N PRO A 447 5.74 -16.49 15.76
CA PRO A 447 4.95 -17.70 15.95
C PRO A 447 3.49 -17.41 16.30
N ARG A 448 2.54 -18.03 15.56
CA ARG A 448 1.10 -17.91 15.85
C ARG A 448 0.68 -18.64 17.13
N ILE A 449 1.21 -19.85 17.32
CA ILE A 449 1.14 -20.57 18.58
C ILE A 449 2.48 -20.40 19.28
N LEU A 450 2.43 -19.99 20.54
CA LEU A 450 3.64 -19.72 21.31
C LEU A 450 4.51 -20.99 21.42
N PRO A 451 5.83 -20.90 21.22
CA PRO A 451 6.76 -22.00 21.39
C PRO A 451 6.69 -22.69 22.76
N ALA A 452 7.31 -23.87 22.85
CA ALA A 452 7.29 -24.72 24.04
C ALA A 452 7.93 -24.11 25.28
N THR A 453 8.79 -23.09 25.13
CA THR A 453 9.50 -22.46 26.24
C THR A 453 9.57 -20.94 26.09
N GLN A 454 9.74 -20.25 27.21
CA GLN A 454 10.00 -18.82 27.23
C GLN A 454 11.27 -18.44 26.44
N SER A 455 12.32 -19.28 26.46
CA SER A 455 13.56 -19.04 25.71
C SER A 455 13.29 -18.97 24.21
N LEU A 456 12.50 -19.90 23.67
CA LEU A 456 12.17 -19.90 22.23
C LEU A 456 11.27 -18.71 21.84
N ILE A 457 10.44 -18.23 22.76
CA ILE A 457 9.69 -16.97 22.59
C ILE A 457 10.67 -15.79 22.53
N ASP A 458 11.64 -15.74 23.43
CA ASP A 458 12.66 -14.69 23.49
C ASP A 458 13.56 -14.70 22.24
N ASP A 459 13.92 -15.87 21.71
CA ASP A 459 14.69 -16.01 20.46
C ASP A 459 13.92 -15.43 19.27
N ALA A 460 12.62 -15.74 19.16
CA ALA A 460 11.77 -15.19 18.11
C ALA A 460 11.64 -13.66 18.22
N ARG A 461 11.52 -13.12 19.45
CA ARG A 461 11.50 -11.68 19.71
C ARG A 461 12.84 -11.03 19.35
N MET A 462 13.95 -11.64 19.72
CA MET A 462 15.30 -11.12 19.43
C MET A 462 15.54 -11.07 17.93
N ARG A 463 15.19 -12.12 17.17
CA ARG A 463 15.25 -12.12 15.70
C ARG A 463 14.44 -10.96 15.11
N MET A 464 13.22 -10.76 15.59
CA MET A 464 12.36 -9.67 15.12
C MET A 464 12.98 -8.30 15.43
N GLN A 465 13.46 -8.10 16.65
CA GLN A 465 14.10 -6.86 17.08
C GLN A 465 15.35 -6.55 16.25
N LEU A 466 16.26 -7.52 16.10
CA LEU A 466 17.48 -7.36 15.32
C LEU A 466 17.19 -7.13 13.84
N GLY A 467 16.22 -7.85 13.27
CA GLY A 467 15.82 -7.66 11.88
C GLY A 467 15.27 -6.26 11.60
N MET A 468 14.40 -5.74 12.46
CA MET A 468 13.90 -4.36 12.31
C MET A 468 14.98 -3.31 12.58
N PHE A 469 15.87 -3.56 13.54
CA PHE A 469 16.99 -2.66 13.83
C PHE A 469 17.98 -2.57 12.67
N ASP A 470 18.32 -3.70 12.03
CA ASP A 470 19.18 -3.74 10.84
C ASP A 470 18.57 -2.93 9.67
N LEU A 471 17.26 -3.02 9.47
CA LEU A 471 16.54 -2.20 8.49
C LEU A 471 16.62 -0.71 8.81
N LEU A 472 16.48 -0.33 10.08
CA LEU A 472 16.61 1.07 10.51
C LEU A 472 18.04 1.61 10.33
N GLN A 473 19.07 0.81 10.65
CA GLN A 473 20.47 1.21 10.46
C GLN A 473 20.82 1.41 8.99
N ASN A 474 20.27 0.57 8.12
CA ASN A 474 20.49 0.62 6.68
C ASN A 474 19.38 1.36 5.92
N PHE A 475 18.58 2.21 6.60
CA PHE A 475 17.39 2.83 6.03
C PHE A 475 17.62 3.54 4.69
N ASN A 476 18.74 4.25 4.55
CA ASN A 476 19.09 4.98 3.32
C ASN A 476 19.33 4.08 2.08
N THR A 477 19.41 2.76 2.28
CA THR A 477 19.55 1.77 1.21
C THR A 477 18.21 1.15 0.80
N LEU A 478 17.14 1.43 1.55
CA LEU A 478 15.82 0.87 1.31
C LEU A 478 15.07 1.69 0.25
N GLU A 479 14.36 1.00 -0.63
CA GLU A 479 13.38 1.64 -1.50
C GLU A 479 12.12 1.98 -0.69
N THR A 480 11.82 3.27 -0.56
CA THR A 480 10.70 3.78 0.26
C THR A 480 9.41 3.99 -0.54
N THR A 481 9.46 3.94 -1.87
CA THR A 481 8.36 4.33 -2.78
C THR A 481 7.19 3.35 -2.88
N GLU A 482 7.28 2.15 -2.30
CA GLU A 482 6.37 1.04 -2.62
C GLU A 482 5.74 0.35 -1.42
N LEU A 483 5.91 0.90 -0.23
CA LEU A 483 5.42 0.29 1.00
C LEU A 483 3.96 0.69 1.24
N ASP A 484 3.06 -0.15 0.75
CA ASP A 484 1.62 -0.04 1.05
C ASP A 484 1.34 -0.64 2.44
N PRO A 485 0.83 0.14 3.41
CA PRO A 485 0.49 -0.34 4.75
C PRO A 485 -0.51 -1.51 4.74
N SER A 486 -1.37 -1.60 3.73
CA SER A 486 -2.32 -2.71 3.58
C SER A 486 -1.64 -4.05 3.26
N ARG A 487 -0.43 -3.99 2.69
CA ARG A 487 0.37 -5.11 2.19
C ARG A 487 1.47 -5.59 3.14
N ILE A 488 1.66 -4.93 4.28
CA ILE A 488 2.58 -5.37 5.34
C ILE A 488 1.89 -6.44 6.19
N ALA A 489 2.58 -7.55 6.50
CA ALA A 489 2.09 -8.53 7.48
C ALA A 489 1.97 -7.89 8.87
N PHE A 490 0.91 -8.22 9.62
CA PHE A 490 0.65 -7.62 10.93
C PHE A 490 0.39 -8.69 11.99
N SER A 491 1.33 -9.63 12.09
CA SER A 491 1.31 -10.72 13.07
C SER A 491 1.65 -10.31 14.50
N THR A 492 2.10 -9.07 14.67
CA THR A 492 2.53 -8.45 15.93
C THR A 492 1.39 -7.94 16.81
N ALA A 493 0.15 -8.07 16.34
CA ALA A 493 -1.02 -7.43 16.91
C ALA A 493 -1.32 -7.81 18.38
N VAL A 494 -1.73 -9.07 18.59
CA VAL A 494 -2.12 -9.61 19.90
C VAL A 494 -1.10 -10.61 20.43
N THR A 495 -0.32 -11.21 19.53
CA THR A 495 0.65 -12.27 19.82
C THR A 495 1.70 -11.81 20.85
N VAL A 496 2.27 -10.62 20.63
CA VAL A 496 3.37 -10.08 21.45
C VAL A 496 2.96 -9.86 22.91
N ASN A 497 1.68 -9.54 23.16
CA ASN A 497 1.14 -9.32 24.51
C ASN A 497 1.15 -10.61 25.34
N ALA A 498 1.09 -11.77 24.69
CA ALA A 498 1.11 -13.06 25.37
C ALA A 498 2.54 -13.57 25.68
N HIS A 499 3.60 -12.85 25.28
CA HIS A 499 5.00 -13.28 25.40
C HIS A 499 5.61 -13.10 26.80
N ASN A 500 4.88 -12.49 27.74
CA ASN A 500 5.35 -12.21 29.10
C ASN A 500 6.68 -11.41 29.13
N ARG A 501 6.75 -10.34 28.33
CA ARG A 501 7.90 -9.43 28.25
C ARG A 501 7.41 -8.00 28.12
N ASN A 502 8.23 -7.06 28.57
CA ASN A 502 8.01 -5.65 28.30
C ASN A 502 8.17 -5.43 26.78
N ASN A 503 7.14 -4.87 26.15
CA ASN A 503 7.09 -4.68 24.71
C ASN A 503 7.56 -3.32 24.25
N ARG A 504 7.83 -2.38 25.18
CA ARG A 504 8.19 -1.00 24.88
C ARG A 504 9.31 -0.88 23.84
N VAL A 505 10.46 -1.50 24.07
CA VAL A 505 11.60 -1.42 23.14
C VAL A 505 11.28 -2.01 21.77
N LEU A 506 10.62 -3.17 21.74
CA LEU A 506 10.27 -3.84 20.49
C LEU A 506 9.25 -3.02 19.68
N LYS A 507 8.25 -2.45 20.36
CA LYS A 507 7.19 -1.61 19.77
C LYS A 507 7.74 -0.26 19.31
N ASP A 508 8.69 0.33 20.04
CA ASP A 508 9.36 1.57 19.67
C ASP A 508 10.15 1.41 18.36
N ILE A 509 10.97 0.36 18.25
CA ILE A 509 11.70 0.03 17.01
C ILE A 509 10.72 -0.23 15.85
N GLN A 510 9.64 -0.97 16.11
CA GLN A 510 8.62 -1.24 15.11
C GLN A 510 7.94 0.05 14.62
N ALA A 511 7.55 0.91 15.55
CA ALA A 511 6.88 2.17 15.24
C ALA A 511 7.84 3.13 14.50
N GLU A 512 9.10 3.22 14.92
CA GLU A 512 10.11 4.03 14.24
C GLU A 512 10.33 3.56 12.79
N LEU A 513 10.49 2.23 12.58
CA LEU A 513 10.67 1.66 11.25
C LEU A 513 9.49 2.00 10.33
N TYR A 514 8.27 1.78 10.80
CA TYR A 514 7.09 2.10 10.00
C TYR A 514 6.88 3.59 9.79
N TYR A 515 7.16 4.43 10.80
CA TYR A 515 7.09 5.87 10.65
C TYR A 515 8.07 6.37 9.59
N LYS A 516 9.31 5.89 9.60
CA LYS A 516 10.31 6.27 8.59
C LYS A 516 9.95 5.78 7.19
N LEU A 517 9.51 4.53 7.06
CA LEU A 517 9.15 3.95 5.77
C LEU A 517 7.92 4.59 5.13
N LEU A 518 6.95 5.05 5.93
CA LEU A 518 5.62 5.42 5.42
C LEU A 518 5.32 6.92 5.52
N ILE A 519 5.92 7.64 6.49
CA ILE A 519 5.45 8.97 6.90
C ILE A 519 6.54 10.04 6.82
N SER A 520 7.80 9.75 7.21
CA SER A 520 8.83 10.79 7.36
C SER A 520 9.28 11.46 6.05
N GLU A 521 9.06 10.82 4.90
CA GLU A 521 9.46 11.36 3.59
C GLU A 521 8.28 11.86 2.72
N ASN A 522 7.06 12.01 3.29
CA ASN A 522 5.84 12.28 2.51
C ASN A 522 5.53 11.21 1.44
N ILE A 523 6.10 10.01 1.59
CA ILE A 523 5.93 8.87 0.68
C ILE A 523 4.72 8.04 1.07
N VAL A 524 3.58 8.70 1.13
CA VAL A 524 2.41 8.08 0.51
C VAL A 524 2.35 8.72 -0.86
N LYS A 525 3.22 8.28 -1.79
CA LYS A 525 2.97 8.52 -3.20
C LYS A 525 1.55 8.02 -3.43
N GLU A 526 0.65 8.95 -3.77
CA GLU A 526 -0.81 8.79 -3.84
C GLU A 526 -1.28 7.77 -4.91
N ALA A 527 -0.39 6.92 -5.39
CA ALA A 527 -0.57 6.03 -6.52
C ALA A 527 -0.26 4.58 -6.15
N TYR A 528 -0.86 4.07 -5.07
CA TYR A 528 -0.99 2.63 -4.94
C TYR A 528 -2.38 2.25 -4.39
N VAL A 529 -3.37 2.39 -5.26
CA VAL A 529 -4.57 1.57 -5.18
C VAL A 529 -4.12 0.17 -5.57
N SER A 530 -4.34 -0.82 -4.70
CA SER A 530 -4.20 -2.23 -5.07
C SER A 530 -4.79 -2.44 -6.46
N SER A 531 -4.11 -3.24 -7.30
CA SER A 531 -4.39 -3.38 -8.73
C SER A 531 -5.86 -3.64 -9.07
N TYR A 532 -6.69 -4.07 -8.10
CA TYR A 532 -8.15 -4.14 -8.26
C TYR A 532 -8.97 -3.72 -7.02
N ALA A 533 -8.36 -3.26 -5.92
CA ALA A 533 -9.12 -3.07 -4.67
C ALA A 533 -10.21 -2.01 -4.82
N ILE A 534 -11.42 -2.46 -4.58
CA ILE A 534 -12.59 -1.62 -4.43
C ILE A 534 -12.49 -0.88 -3.08
N ASN A 535 -12.42 0.45 -3.14
CA ASN A 535 -12.53 1.30 -1.95
C ASN A 535 -14.03 1.50 -1.62
N PRO A 536 -14.58 0.86 -0.58
CA PRO A 536 -15.95 1.13 -0.17
C PRO A 536 -16.07 2.59 0.26
N LEU A 537 -16.99 3.36 -0.36
CA LEU A 537 -17.21 4.76 0.02
C LEU A 537 -17.54 4.90 1.51
N SER A 538 -17.03 5.97 2.11
CA SER A 538 -17.40 6.38 3.46
C SER A 538 -18.91 6.60 3.55
N TYR A 539 -19.52 6.11 4.63
CA TYR A 539 -20.90 6.45 4.99
C TYR A 539 -20.84 7.56 6.03
N ARG A 540 -21.45 8.70 5.74
CA ARG A 540 -21.69 9.76 6.72
C ARG A 540 -23.17 9.78 7.05
N GLN A 541 -23.51 9.65 8.32
CA GLN A 541 -24.85 9.99 8.78
C GLN A 541 -25.03 11.52 8.63
N ALA A 542 -26.00 11.96 7.82
CA ALA A 542 -26.25 13.38 7.63
C ALA A 542 -27.09 13.94 8.78
N ARG A 543 -26.44 14.50 9.81
CA ARG A 543 -27.05 15.50 10.71
C ARG A 543 -26.37 16.85 10.52
N SER A 544 -27.06 17.70 9.75
CA SER A 544 -26.78 19.12 9.49
C SER A 544 -25.47 19.47 8.78
N LYS A 545 -25.58 20.36 7.79
CA LYS A 545 -24.44 21.08 7.21
C LYS A 545 -23.68 21.79 8.32
N SER A 546 -22.35 21.64 8.28
CA SER A 546 -21.32 22.48 8.89
C SER A 546 -21.90 23.80 9.43
N ALA A 547 -22.17 23.82 10.73
CA ALA A 547 -22.31 25.05 11.49
C ALA A 547 -20.91 25.49 11.92
N ALA A 548 -20.72 26.79 12.12
CA ALA A 548 -19.49 27.38 12.65
C ALA A 548 -18.94 26.59 13.85
N LYS A 549 -17.61 26.56 14.03
CA LYS A 549 -16.90 25.78 15.06
C LYS A 549 -17.67 25.83 16.39
N SER A 550 -18.24 24.67 16.74
CA SER A 550 -19.00 24.43 17.96
C SER A 550 -18.17 24.86 19.18
N LYS A 551 -18.81 25.46 20.20
CA LYS A 551 -18.12 25.75 21.48
C LYS A 551 -17.84 24.47 22.29
N ARG A 552 -18.39 23.33 21.87
CA ARG A 552 -18.19 22.02 22.51
C ARG A 552 -16.86 21.42 22.10
N LEU A 553 -16.28 20.63 22.99
CA LEU A 553 -15.05 19.89 22.73
C LEU A 553 -15.35 18.72 21.79
N ARG A 554 -14.65 18.63 20.65
CA ARG A 554 -14.92 17.64 19.60
C ARG A 554 -14.01 16.43 19.77
N ILE A 555 -14.61 15.27 20.03
CA ILE A 555 -13.91 14.05 20.41
C ILE A 555 -14.20 12.95 19.38
N GLY A 556 -13.15 12.42 18.75
CA GLY A 556 -13.26 11.32 17.81
C GLY A 556 -12.80 9.99 18.41
N PHE A 557 -13.61 8.95 18.23
CA PHE A 557 -13.28 7.57 18.60
C PHE A 557 -13.04 6.77 17.31
N ILE A 558 -11.87 6.14 17.17
CA ILE A 558 -11.47 5.45 15.93
C ILE A 558 -11.16 3.98 16.20
N SER A 559 -11.89 3.05 15.57
CA SER A 559 -11.65 1.61 15.68
C SER A 559 -12.36 0.83 14.57
N ARG A 560 -11.82 -0.34 14.21
CA ARG A 560 -12.52 -1.34 13.39
C ARG A 560 -13.56 -2.14 14.19
N PHE A 561 -13.46 -2.14 15.52
CA PHE A 561 -14.11 -3.12 16.39
C PHE A 561 -15.29 -2.57 17.19
N PHE A 562 -15.78 -1.36 16.91
CA PHE A 562 -16.91 -0.73 17.62
C PHE A 562 -18.18 -1.60 17.67
N PHE A 563 -18.45 -2.36 16.61
CA PHE A 563 -19.62 -3.24 16.53
C PHE A 563 -19.28 -4.70 16.72
N SER A 564 -18.08 -4.97 17.22
CA SER A 564 -17.66 -6.30 17.60
C SER A 564 -17.85 -6.52 19.10
N PRO A 565 -18.06 -7.76 19.51
CA PRO A 565 -17.98 -8.20 20.91
C PRO A 565 -16.73 -7.79 21.71
N ALA A 566 -15.64 -7.36 21.07
CA ALA A 566 -14.38 -7.02 21.73
C ALA A 566 -14.38 -5.58 22.26
N VAL A 567 -14.36 -4.59 21.37
CA VAL A 567 -14.37 -3.15 21.74
C VAL A 567 -15.78 -2.63 21.96
N GLY A 568 -16.76 -3.14 21.20
CA GLY A 568 -18.16 -2.74 21.33
C GLY A 568 -18.65 -2.86 22.77
N LEU A 569 -18.34 -3.98 23.44
CA LEU A 569 -18.66 -4.25 24.84
C LEU A 569 -18.39 -3.10 25.82
N TYR A 570 -17.41 -2.24 25.54
CA TYR A 570 -17.04 -1.14 26.44
C TYR A 570 -17.35 0.25 25.90
N MET A 571 -17.48 0.41 24.58
CA MET A 571 -17.55 1.72 23.94
C MET A 571 -18.96 2.07 23.46
N ASP A 572 -19.74 1.09 23.01
CA ASP A 572 -21.05 1.34 22.40
C ASP A 572 -22.06 1.98 23.37
N GLU A 573 -22.01 1.56 24.63
CA GLU A 573 -22.88 2.08 25.69
C GLU A 573 -22.25 3.18 26.52
N LEU A 574 -20.92 3.32 26.51
CA LEU A 574 -20.19 4.39 27.20
C LEU A 574 -20.34 5.73 26.48
N ILE A 575 -20.10 5.77 25.17
CA ILE A 575 -20.09 7.03 24.39
C ILE A 575 -21.41 7.81 24.49
N PRO A 576 -22.60 7.17 24.44
CA PRO A 576 -23.88 7.86 24.63
C PRO A 576 -24.07 8.51 26.01
N GLN A 577 -23.27 8.16 27.02
CA GLN A 577 -23.42 8.69 28.38
C GLN A 577 -22.76 10.06 28.58
N PHE A 578 -21.90 10.49 27.65
CA PHE A 578 -21.20 11.77 27.78
C PHE A 578 -22.15 12.96 27.63
N ASP A 579 -21.90 14.03 28.39
CA ASP A 579 -22.70 15.25 28.35
C ASP A 579 -22.64 15.94 26.97
N SER A 580 -23.69 15.78 26.18
CA SER A 580 -23.81 16.35 24.83
C SER A 580 -23.87 17.89 24.78
N SER A 581 -24.06 18.55 25.92
CA SER A 581 -23.95 20.01 26.03
C SER A 581 -22.50 20.49 26.07
N ARG A 582 -21.56 19.60 26.44
CA ARG A 582 -20.13 19.88 26.60
C ARG A 582 -19.28 19.23 25.52
N PHE A 583 -19.66 18.03 25.09
CA PHE A 583 -18.88 17.20 24.17
C PHE A 583 -19.66 16.93 22.88
N GLU A 584 -18.97 17.00 21.76
CA GLU A 584 -19.47 16.62 20.45
C GLU A 584 -18.72 15.37 20.00
N THR A 585 -19.42 14.25 19.90
CA THR A 585 -18.80 12.93 19.72
C THR A 585 -18.86 12.44 18.27
N PHE A 586 -17.73 11.95 17.78
CA PHE A 586 -17.56 11.36 16.46
C PHE A 586 -17.11 9.91 16.62
N VAL A 587 -17.75 8.97 15.93
CA VAL A 587 -17.32 7.57 15.84
C VAL A 587 -16.91 7.28 14.41
N PHE A 588 -15.64 6.90 14.24
CA PHE A 588 -15.04 6.51 12.98
C PHE A 588 -14.87 5.00 12.94
N ALA A 589 -15.73 4.35 12.17
CA ALA A 589 -15.83 2.91 12.17
C ALA A 589 -15.20 2.32 10.90
N VAL A 590 -14.03 1.69 11.07
CA VAL A 590 -13.17 1.27 9.96
C VAL A 590 -13.66 -0.02 9.29
N GLY A 591 -13.86 0.05 7.97
CA GLY A 591 -14.23 -1.06 7.09
C GLY A 591 -15.66 -1.56 7.26
N LEU A 592 -16.61 -0.68 7.62
CA LEU A 592 -18.04 -0.90 7.43
C LEU A 592 -18.47 -0.48 6.02
N SER A 593 -19.37 -1.24 5.41
CA SER A 593 -19.98 -0.92 4.11
C SER A 593 -21.45 -0.53 4.26
N LYS A 594 -21.99 0.20 3.28
CA LYS A 594 -23.44 0.50 3.17
C LYS A 594 -24.32 -0.76 3.07
N SER A 595 -23.78 -1.89 2.61
CA SER A 595 -24.52 -3.16 2.47
C SER A 595 -24.69 -3.89 3.80
N MET A 596 -23.78 -3.65 4.76
CA MET A 596 -24.03 -4.03 6.15
C MET A 596 -25.13 -3.09 6.64
N LYS A 597 -26.35 -3.61 6.85
CA LYS A 597 -27.43 -2.85 7.49
C LYS A 597 -26.86 -2.23 8.76
N VAL A 598 -26.59 -0.92 8.72
CA VAL A 598 -26.27 -0.14 9.92
C VAL A 598 -27.55 -0.20 10.73
N ALA A 599 -27.59 -1.11 11.72
CA ALA A 599 -28.77 -1.30 12.53
C ALA A 599 -29.09 0.04 13.22
N GLU A 600 -30.37 0.33 13.44
CA GLU A 600 -30.82 1.54 14.14
C GLU A 600 -30.13 1.72 15.51
N GLN A 601 -29.69 0.62 16.13
CA GLN A 601 -28.88 0.58 17.35
C GLN A 601 -27.48 1.20 17.19
N VAL A 602 -26.87 1.08 16.00
CA VAL A 602 -25.57 1.68 15.68
C VAL A 602 -25.69 3.21 15.62
N GLU A 603 -26.76 3.72 15.01
CA GLU A 603 -26.99 5.16 14.82
C GLU A 603 -27.17 5.96 16.13
N GLN A 604 -27.33 5.28 17.27
CA GLN A 604 -27.54 5.92 18.58
C GLN A 604 -26.26 6.07 19.41
N ILE A 605 -25.11 5.57 18.93
CA ILE A 605 -23.87 5.54 19.74
C ILE A 605 -23.24 6.93 19.89
N ALA A 606 -23.27 7.75 18.85
CA ALA A 606 -22.63 9.06 18.84
C ALA A 606 -23.42 10.08 18.02
N GLU A 607 -23.08 11.36 18.18
CA GLU A 607 -23.72 12.43 17.40
C GLU A 607 -23.39 12.31 15.90
N HIS A 608 -22.17 11.88 15.58
CA HIS A 608 -21.68 11.66 14.22
C HIS A 608 -21.08 10.26 14.07
N ILE A 609 -21.54 9.50 13.09
CA ILE A 609 -20.97 8.19 12.73
C ILE A 609 -20.49 8.23 11.29
N ILE A 610 -19.21 7.92 11.12
CA ILE A 610 -18.49 7.98 9.85
C ILE A 610 -17.89 6.59 9.61
N ALA A 611 -18.41 5.86 8.64
CA ALA A 611 -17.75 4.63 8.19
C ALA A 611 -16.52 5.01 7.38
N LEU A 612 -15.35 4.50 7.78
CA LEU A 612 -14.11 4.73 7.06
C LEU A 612 -13.79 3.55 6.14
N PRO A 613 -13.30 3.78 4.92
CA PRO A 613 -12.71 2.70 4.12
C PRO A 613 -11.46 2.13 4.80
N LYS A 614 -10.99 0.97 4.33
CA LYS A 614 -9.67 0.44 4.71
C LYS A 614 -8.51 1.21 4.05
N ASP A 615 -8.82 1.97 2.99
CA ASP A 615 -7.91 2.87 2.30
C ASP A 615 -7.45 3.99 3.23
N LEU A 616 -6.14 4.03 3.48
CA LEU A 616 -5.57 4.90 4.50
C LEU A 616 -5.65 6.39 4.11
N ARG A 617 -5.53 6.72 2.82
CA ARG A 617 -5.63 8.10 2.31
C ARG A 617 -7.03 8.65 2.58
N THR A 618 -8.04 7.94 2.10
CA THR A 618 -9.44 8.36 2.24
C THR A 618 -9.83 8.39 3.72
N ALA A 619 -9.39 7.40 4.51
CA ALA A 619 -9.62 7.40 5.96
C ALA A 619 -9.01 8.63 6.65
N ARG A 620 -7.78 9.02 6.27
CA ARG A 620 -7.09 10.22 6.79
C ARG A 620 -7.86 11.50 6.47
N GLU A 621 -8.22 11.69 5.20
CA GLU A 621 -8.92 12.89 4.72
C GLU A 621 -10.29 13.05 5.42
N GLU A 622 -11.02 11.95 5.60
CA GLU A 622 -12.29 11.92 6.31
C GLU A 622 -12.17 12.32 7.79
N VAL A 623 -11.16 11.81 8.49
CA VAL A 623 -10.90 12.18 9.90
C VAL A 623 -10.45 13.64 10.01
N GLN A 624 -9.56 14.10 9.13
CA GLN A 624 -9.09 15.50 9.11
C GLN A 624 -10.24 16.48 8.85
N ALA A 625 -11.15 16.14 7.94
CA ALA A 625 -12.33 16.95 7.64
C ALA A 625 -13.26 17.15 8.86
N ALA A 626 -13.15 16.28 9.87
CA ALA A 626 -13.91 16.41 11.09
C ALA A 626 -13.34 17.46 12.07
N ASP A 627 -12.12 18.01 11.87
CA ASP A 627 -11.49 19.06 12.73
C ASP A 627 -11.68 18.79 14.24
N LEU A 628 -11.16 17.64 14.68
CA LEU A 628 -11.29 17.13 16.06
C LEU A 628 -10.27 17.79 16.99
N ASP A 629 -10.65 17.96 18.27
CA ASP A 629 -9.74 18.44 19.32
C ASP A 629 -8.98 17.28 19.98
N ILE A 630 -9.67 16.15 20.17
CA ILE A 630 -9.13 14.94 20.81
C ILE A 630 -9.49 13.71 19.97
N ILE A 631 -8.54 12.82 19.79
CA ILE A 631 -8.78 11.46 19.29
C ILE A 631 -8.54 10.44 20.40
N VAL A 632 -9.44 9.47 20.49
CA VAL A 632 -9.34 8.28 21.33
C VAL A 632 -9.32 7.07 20.42
N TYR A 633 -8.25 6.29 20.48
CA TYR A 633 -8.20 4.94 19.94
C TYR A 633 -8.56 3.95 21.06
N PRO A 634 -9.73 3.30 21.04
CA PRO A 634 -10.12 2.32 22.06
C PRO A 634 -9.14 1.14 22.15
N GLU A 635 -8.48 0.84 21.04
CA GLU A 635 -7.40 -0.12 20.91
C GLU A 635 -6.47 0.35 19.80
N LEU A 636 -5.18 0.02 19.91
CA LEU A 636 -4.23 0.16 18.81
C LEU A 636 -3.45 -1.13 18.64
N GLY A 637 -3.26 -1.51 17.38
CA GLY A 637 -2.48 -2.68 17.02
C GLY A 637 -3.29 -3.96 16.86
N MET A 638 -4.63 -3.96 16.89
CA MET A 638 -5.40 -5.14 16.45
C MET A 638 -5.80 -5.09 14.97
N ASP A 639 -5.86 -3.89 14.38
CA ASP A 639 -6.16 -3.67 12.96
C ASP A 639 -5.09 -2.80 12.29
N LYS A 640 -4.71 -3.15 11.05
CA LYS A 640 -3.66 -2.46 10.30
C LYS A 640 -4.05 -1.01 10.01
N THR A 641 -5.27 -0.78 9.53
CA THR A 641 -5.70 0.56 9.10
C THR A 641 -5.73 1.50 10.28
N THR A 642 -6.29 1.10 11.42
CA THR A 642 -6.27 1.93 12.66
C THR A 642 -4.85 2.23 13.14
N TYR A 643 -3.98 1.22 13.15
CA TYR A 643 -2.58 1.39 13.57
C TYR A 643 -1.83 2.37 12.67
N PHE A 644 -1.88 2.21 11.34
CA PHE A 644 -1.20 3.13 10.42
C PHE A 644 -1.85 4.51 10.36
N LEU A 645 -3.16 4.63 10.56
CA LEU A 645 -3.84 5.91 10.65
C LEU A 645 -3.37 6.71 11.87
N SER A 646 -3.04 6.02 12.97
CA SER A 646 -2.58 6.65 14.20
C SER A 646 -1.24 7.39 14.07
N PHE A 647 -0.38 7.03 13.10
CA PHE A 647 0.88 7.74 12.81
C PHE A 647 0.70 9.14 12.25
N TYR A 648 -0.51 9.46 11.76
CA TYR A 648 -0.84 10.83 11.39
C TYR A 648 -1.27 11.61 12.63
N ARG A 649 -0.83 12.85 12.73
CA ARG A 649 -1.34 13.81 13.71
C ARG A 649 -2.65 14.40 13.18
N LEU A 650 -3.78 13.78 13.54
CA LEU A 650 -5.13 14.10 13.04
C LEU A 650 -5.95 14.97 14.00
N ALA A 651 -5.51 15.07 15.25
CA ALA A 651 -6.02 16.01 16.24
C ALA A 651 -4.86 16.55 17.10
N PRO A 652 -5.05 17.71 17.77
CA PRO A 652 -4.07 18.25 18.71
C PRO A 652 -3.61 17.25 19.77
N VAL A 653 -4.54 16.46 20.30
CA VAL A 653 -4.26 15.42 21.28
C VAL A 653 -4.78 14.08 20.77
N GLN A 654 -3.92 13.06 20.78
CA GLN A 654 -4.29 11.69 20.45
C GLN A 654 -3.99 10.76 21.62
N THR A 655 -4.94 9.89 21.92
CA THR A 655 -4.88 9.00 23.09
C THR A 655 -5.19 7.58 22.67
N VAL A 656 -4.65 6.62 23.41
CA VAL A 656 -4.99 5.21 23.27
C VAL A 656 -5.50 4.68 24.60
N TRP A 657 -6.53 3.84 24.54
CA TRP A 657 -7.06 3.14 25.70
C TRP A 657 -6.61 1.68 25.69
N TRP A 658 -6.66 1.04 26.86
CA TRP A 658 -6.08 -0.27 27.08
C TRP A 658 -6.80 -1.45 26.37
N GLY A 659 -7.72 -1.20 25.43
CA GLY A 659 -8.47 -2.26 24.74
C GLY A 659 -7.58 -3.28 24.02
N ASN A 660 -6.40 -2.86 23.54
CA ASN A 660 -5.26 -3.75 23.32
C ASN A 660 -4.24 -3.45 24.41
N ALA A 661 -4.16 -4.30 25.43
CA ALA A 661 -3.46 -4.07 26.70
C ALA A 661 -1.92 -4.03 26.59
N ASP A 662 -1.39 -3.14 25.75
CA ASP A 662 0.02 -2.96 25.44
C ASP A 662 0.29 -1.53 24.95
N THR A 663 1.54 -1.10 25.06
CA THR A 663 2.01 0.19 24.53
C THR A 663 1.93 0.21 23.00
N SER A 664 1.52 1.35 22.42
CA SER A 664 1.53 1.53 20.97
C SER A 664 2.92 1.95 20.48
N CYS A 665 3.62 2.76 21.27
CA CYS A 665 4.85 3.47 20.90
C CYS A 665 4.75 4.27 19.58
N VAL A 666 3.54 4.53 19.11
CA VAL A 666 3.31 5.38 17.94
C VAL A 666 3.68 6.82 18.32
N PRO A 667 4.59 7.49 17.60
CA PRO A 667 5.13 8.79 18.01
C PRO A 667 4.09 9.91 18.18
N THR A 668 2.95 9.78 17.50
CA THR A 668 1.84 10.73 17.49
C THR A 668 0.78 10.45 18.55
N ILE A 669 0.94 9.42 19.39
CA ILE A 669 0.06 9.16 20.53
C ILE A 669 0.66 9.77 21.79
N ASP A 670 -0.12 10.61 22.47
CA ASP A 670 0.36 11.40 23.60
C ASP A 670 0.11 10.72 24.95
N ILE A 671 -1.06 10.10 25.10
CA ILE A 671 -1.54 9.53 26.36
C ILE A 671 -2.00 8.08 26.18
N TYR A 672 -1.53 7.21 27.06
CA TYR A 672 -2.12 5.90 27.30
C TYR A 672 -3.05 5.98 28.52
N ILE A 673 -4.32 5.71 28.30
CA ILE A 673 -5.38 5.74 29.31
C ILE A 673 -5.38 4.38 30.01
N SER A 674 -4.83 4.33 31.22
CA SER A 674 -4.71 3.12 32.04
C SER A 674 -5.66 3.15 33.25
N THR A 675 -5.52 2.20 34.17
CA THR A 675 -6.38 1.98 35.34
C THR A 675 -5.57 1.81 36.62
N GLU A 676 -6.19 2.08 37.77
CA GLU A 676 -5.61 1.90 39.11
C GLU A 676 -5.21 0.45 39.45
N PHE A 677 -5.64 -0.54 38.65
CA PHE A 677 -5.35 -1.96 38.88
C PHE A 677 -4.05 -2.47 38.25
N GLU A 678 -3.31 -1.60 37.57
CA GLU A 678 -1.94 -1.84 37.15
C GLU A 678 -1.02 -2.21 38.33
N LYS A 679 0.11 -2.83 38.05
CA LYS A 679 1.12 -3.11 39.09
C LYS A 679 1.91 -1.83 39.41
N GLU A 680 2.35 -1.64 40.64
CA GLU A 680 3.27 -0.53 40.97
C GLU A 680 4.51 -0.52 40.06
N GLY A 681 4.93 0.68 39.63
CA GLY A 681 6.07 0.86 38.72
C GLY A 681 5.77 0.60 37.23
N PHE A 682 4.52 0.34 36.84
CA PHE A 682 4.14 0.00 35.45
C PHE A 682 4.46 1.06 34.39
N THR A 683 4.67 2.32 34.77
CA THR A 683 4.84 3.43 33.83
C THR A 683 6.02 3.23 32.87
N GLU A 684 7.04 2.48 33.26
CA GLU A 684 8.20 2.18 32.40
C GLU A 684 7.87 1.25 31.22
N ASN A 685 6.73 0.56 31.26
CA ASN A 685 6.26 -0.34 30.21
C ASN A 685 5.66 0.39 29.00
N TYR A 686 5.47 1.71 29.08
CA TYR A 686 4.75 2.49 28.08
C TYR A 686 5.63 3.59 27.48
N CYS A 687 5.45 3.84 26.19
CA CYS A 687 6.08 4.96 25.48
C CYS A 687 5.30 6.27 25.67
N GLU A 688 3.98 6.15 25.82
CA GLU A 688 3.05 7.26 26.02
C GLU A 688 3.11 7.76 27.47
N ARG A 689 2.60 8.98 27.69
CA ARG A 689 2.34 9.44 29.06
C ARG A 689 1.12 8.72 29.63
N ILE A 690 1.19 8.31 30.89
CA ILE A 690 0.07 7.60 31.51
C ILE A 690 -0.96 8.59 32.08
N TYR A 691 -2.23 8.37 31.76
CA TYR A 691 -3.35 8.89 32.53
C TYR A 691 -4.09 7.71 33.18
N GLN A 692 -4.13 7.67 34.51
CA GLN A 692 -4.71 6.56 35.25
C GLN A 692 -6.13 6.87 35.71
N THR A 693 -7.11 6.08 35.31
CA THR A 693 -8.51 6.21 35.76
C THR A 693 -8.77 5.40 37.03
N LYS A 694 -9.74 5.84 37.84
CA LYS A 694 -10.32 4.99 38.90
C LYS A 694 -11.21 3.91 38.29
N GLY A 695 -11.13 2.70 38.84
CA GLY A 695 -11.81 1.52 38.33
C GLY A 695 -11.33 1.09 36.95
N MET A 696 -12.06 0.18 36.32
CA MET A 696 -11.73 -0.33 34.98
C MET A 696 -11.94 0.70 33.87
N GLY A 697 -12.69 1.79 34.09
CA GLY A 697 -13.00 2.78 33.05
C GLY A 697 -13.99 2.27 32.00
N ILE A 698 -14.83 1.30 32.35
CA ILE A 698 -15.83 0.66 31.48
C ILE A 698 -17.24 1.03 31.91
N TYR A 699 -18.14 1.27 30.95
CA TYR A 699 -19.58 1.36 31.18
C TYR A 699 -20.32 0.41 30.24
N HIS A 700 -21.02 -0.58 30.80
CA HIS A 700 -21.83 -1.53 30.05
C HIS A 700 -23.01 -2.00 30.90
N LYS A 701 -24.17 -2.27 30.29
CA LYS A 701 -25.30 -2.91 30.93
C LYS A 701 -24.96 -4.35 31.26
N MET A 702 -25.67 -4.89 32.24
CA MET A 702 -25.48 -6.30 32.55
C MET A 702 -25.93 -7.16 31.36
N LEU A 703 -25.07 -8.06 30.87
CA LEU A 703 -25.43 -9.01 29.83
C LEU A 703 -26.68 -9.81 30.27
N GLU A 704 -27.65 -9.97 29.37
CA GLU A 704 -28.84 -10.75 29.66
C GLU A 704 -28.46 -12.21 29.94
N GLN A 705 -29.09 -12.79 30.97
CA GLN A 705 -28.94 -14.21 31.23
C GLN A 705 -29.78 -14.98 30.22
N PRO A 706 -29.20 -15.94 29.47
CA PRO A 706 -29.99 -16.76 28.57
C PRO A 706 -30.98 -17.62 29.37
N ASP A 707 -32.13 -17.89 28.78
CA ASP A 707 -33.06 -18.89 29.32
C ASP A 707 -32.35 -20.24 29.43
N ALA A 708 -32.49 -20.90 30.58
CA ALA A 708 -31.86 -22.18 30.85
C ALA A 708 -32.58 -23.30 30.09
N ASN A 709 -32.12 -23.59 28.87
CA ASN A 709 -32.69 -24.65 28.04
C ASN A 709 -32.20 -26.06 28.41
N ALA A 710 -31.05 -26.17 29.07
CA ALA A 710 -30.46 -27.43 29.50
C ALA A 710 -29.89 -27.31 30.92
N THR A 711 -30.05 -28.35 31.71
CA THR A 711 -29.53 -28.45 33.07
C THR A 711 -28.03 -28.70 33.08
N ARG A 712 -27.42 -28.38 34.23
CA ARG A 712 -26.00 -28.60 34.50
C ARG A 712 -25.58 -30.07 34.27
N ASP A 713 -26.47 -31.02 34.52
CA ASP A 713 -26.18 -32.47 34.40
C ASP A 713 -26.36 -32.98 32.97
N GLU A 714 -27.36 -32.48 32.22
CA GLU A 714 -27.54 -32.79 30.80
C GLU A 714 -26.33 -32.35 29.96
N ILE A 715 -25.80 -31.15 30.22
CA ILE A 715 -24.60 -30.66 29.53
C ILE A 715 -23.40 -31.57 29.83
N ARG A 716 -23.21 -31.98 31.09
CA ARG A 716 -22.12 -32.90 31.46
C ARG A 716 -22.26 -34.26 30.79
N ALA A 717 -23.48 -34.80 30.74
CA ALA A 717 -23.76 -36.08 30.09
C ALA A 717 -23.41 -36.02 28.60
N ALA A 718 -23.76 -34.93 27.92
CA ALA A 718 -23.40 -34.71 26.52
C ALA A 718 -21.88 -34.60 26.32
N ILE A 719 -21.15 -33.94 27.24
CA ILE A 719 -19.68 -33.89 27.20
C ILE A 719 -19.09 -35.29 27.41
N GLN A 720 -19.60 -36.03 28.38
CA GLN A 720 -19.18 -37.40 28.67
C GLN A 720 -19.31 -38.29 27.43
N GLU A 721 -20.47 -38.27 26.78
CA GLU A 721 -20.75 -39.03 25.56
C GLU A 721 -19.85 -38.59 24.40
N ARG A 722 -19.72 -37.28 24.17
CA ARG A 722 -18.95 -36.72 23.04
C ARG A 722 -17.47 -37.05 23.09
N PHE A 723 -16.85 -37.05 24.28
CA PHE A 723 -15.41 -37.26 24.44
C PHE A 723 -15.05 -38.64 25.00
N GLY A 724 -16.03 -39.49 25.30
CA GLY A 724 -15.79 -40.84 25.81
C GLY A 724 -15.10 -40.88 27.17
N ILE A 725 -15.36 -39.89 28.04
CA ILE A 725 -14.72 -39.76 29.36
C ILE A 725 -15.59 -40.38 30.49
N PRO A 726 -15.03 -40.70 31.67
CA PRO A 726 -15.79 -41.23 32.80
C PRO A 726 -16.84 -40.24 33.32
N SER A 727 -17.98 -40.71 33.83
CA SER A 727 -19.05 -39.85 34.37
C SER A 727 -18.66 -39.08 35.64
N THR A 728 -17.61 -39.53 36.35
CA THR A 728 -17.10 -38.92 37.60
C THR A 728 -16.11 -37.77 37.36
N PHE A 729 -15.84 -37.41 36.11
CA PHE A 729 -14.84 -36.39 35.77
C PHE A 729 -15.07 -35.02 36.41
N HIS A 730 -14.01 -34.27 36.64
CA HIS A 730 -14.08 -32.84 36.95
C HIS A 730 -13.88 -32.01 35.67
N PHE A 731 -14.83 -31.11 35.39
CA PHE A 731 -14.84 -30.32 34.16
C PHE A 731 -14.12 -28.97 34.36
N TYR A 732 -12.91 -28.84 33.81
CA TYR A 732 -12.13 -27.59 33.80
C TYR A 732 -12.26 -26.90 32.44
N LEU A 733 -12.78 -25.67 32.43
CA LEU A 733 -12.97 -24.89 31.20
C LEU A 733 -12.00 -23.72 31.16
N THR A 734 -11.15 -23.68 30.14
CA THR A 734 -10.27 -22.56 29.83
C THR A 734 -11.00 -21.59 28.91
N ILE A 735 -11.13 -20.33 29.34
CA ILE A 735 -11.93 -19.31 28.66
C ILE A 735 -11.09 -18.34 27.85
N GLU A 736 -9.89 -18.73 27.43
CA GLU A 736 -9.00 -17.87 26.64
C GLU A 736 -8.76 -18.44 25.24
N SER A 737 -8.37 -17.56 24.31
CA SER A 737 -7.97 -17.97 22.96
C SER A 737 -6.75 -18.88 23.02
N ILE A 738 -6.74 -19.95 22.22
CA ILE A 738 -5.58 -20.85 22.10
C ILE A 738 -4.29 -20.12 21.69
N LEU A 739 -4.42 -18.95 21.03
CA LEU A 739 -3.29 -18.10 20.64
C LEU A 739 -2.59 -17.43 21.83
N HIS A 740 -3.27 -17.31 22.98
CA HIS A 740 -2.75 -16.62 24.17
C HIS A 740 -2.12 -17.61 25.16
N MET A 741 -2.05 -18.89 24.81
CA MET A 741 -1.58 -19.95 25.70
C MET A 741 -0.06 -19.93 25.79
N HIS A 742 0.47 -19.26 26.81
CA HIS A 742 1.89 -19.29 27.14
C HIS A 742 2.30 -20.67 27.69
N PRO A 743 3.52 -21.16 27.45
CA PRO A 743 4.00 -22.45 27.98
C PRO A 743 3.95 -22.58 29.52
N ASP A 744 3.99 -21.46 30.26
CA ASP A 744 3.76 -21.50 31.73
C ASP A 744 2.37 -22.04 32.08
N PHE A 745 1.38 -21.89 31.19
CA PHE A 745 0.05 -22.45 31.39
C PHE A 745 0.06 -23.97 31.23
N ASP A 746 0.96 -24.54 30.41
CA ASP A 746 1.14 -25.99 30.30
C ASP A 746 1.56 -26.55 31.66
N ARG A 747 2.44 -25.86 32.38
CA ARG A 747 2.80 -26.23 33.76
C ARG A 747 1.63 -26.11 34.74
N ALA A 748 0.76 -25.10 34.60
CA ALA A 748 -0.47 -25.01 35.39
C ALA A 748 -1.40 -26.21 35.13
N ILE A 749 -1.58 -26.59 33.86
CA ILE A 749 -2.36 -27.77 33.45
C ILE A 749 -1.78 -29.02 34.12
N GLN A 750 -0.47 -29.22 34.01
CA GLN A 750 0.20 -30.36 34.63
C GLN A 750 -0.08 -30.45 36.14
N LEU A 751 0.09 -29.34 36.87
CA LEU A 751 -0.14 -29.30 38.32
C LEU A 751 -1.60 -29.61 38.69
N ILE A 752 -2.57 -29.14 37.90
CA ILE A 752 -3.99 -29.45 38.11
C ILE A 752 -4.23 -30.94 37.88
N LEU A 753 -3.75 -31.47 36.74
CA LEU A 753 -3.92 -32.85 36.32
C LEU A 753 -3.22 -33.87 37.26
N GLU A 754 -2.14 -33.48 37.92
CA GLU A 754 -1.43 -34.28 38.94
C GLU A 754 -2.16 -34.29 40.29
N ARG A 755 -2.83 -33.19 40.65
CA ARG A 755 -3.55 -33.03 41.93
C ARG A 755 -4.98 -33.55 41.88
N ASP A 756 -5.56 -33.61 40.69
CA ASP A 756 -6.92 -34.09 40.44
C ASP A 756 -6.89 -35.16 39.33
N PRO A 757 -6.87 -36.45 39.72
CA PRO A 757 -6.87 -37.56 38.77
C PRO A 757 -8.10 -37.61 37.86
N ASP A 758 -9.23 -37.07 38.32
CA ASP A 758 -10.50 -37.01 37.57
C ASP A 758 -10.59 -35.76 36.68
N ALA A 759 -9.57 -34.89 36.66
CA ALA A 759 -9.59 -33.65 35.89
C ALA A 759 -9.50 -33.90 34.38
N HIS A 760 -10.39 -33.22 33.65
CA HIS A 760 -10.32 -33.06 32.20
C HIS A 760 -10.37 -31.58 31.82
N MET A 761 -9.42 -31.15 30.99
CA MET A 761 -9.22 -29.76 30.58
C MET A 761 -9.85 -29.52 29.22
N PHE A 762 -10.57 -28.40 29.07
CA PHE A 762 -11.23 -28.05 27.82
C PHE A 762 -10.90 -26.65 27.36
N PHE A 763 -10.62 -26.51 26.06
CA PHE A 763 -10.34 -25.26 25.38
C PHE A 763 -11.40 -24.96 24.32
N LEU A 764 -11.57 -23.68 24.01
CA LEU A 764 -12.47 -23.22 22.95
C LEU A 764 -11.65 -22.80 21.71
N THR A 765 -12.04 -23.28 20.53
CA THR A 765 -11.43 -22.90 19.25
C THR A 765 -12.45 -22.96 18.11
N SER A 766 -12.04 -22.65 16.88
CA SER A 766 -12.88 -22.75 15.67
C SER A 766 -12.37 -23.83 14.72
N SER A 767 -13.26 -24.37 13.90
CA SER A 767 -12.91 -25.40 12.91
C SER A 767 -11.87 -24.93 11.88
N THR A 768 -11.81 -23.62 11.64
CA THR A 768 -10.76 -22.97 10.81
C THR A 768 -9.38 -22.95 11.46
N ARG A 769 -9.26 -23.33 12.75
CA ARG A 769 -8.02 -23.30 13.53
C ARG A 769 -7.55 -24.68 13.97
N ARG A 770 -7.95 -25.74 13.25
CA ARG A 770 -7.55 -27.13 13.56
C ARG A 770 -6.03 -27.28 13.64
N ARG A 771 -5.32 -26.73 12.65
CA ARG A 771 -3.86 -26.76 12.61
C ARG A 771 -3.22 -26.12 13.85
N TRP A 772 -3.72 -24.95 14.28
CA TRP A 772 -3.23 -24.29 15.49
C TRP A 772 -3.54 -25.09 16.75
N LYS A 773 -4.68 -25.79 16.78
CA LYS A 773 -5.02 -26.73 17.85
C LYS A 773 -4.09 -27.94 17.87
N ASP A 774 -3.69 -28.48 16.71
CA ASP A 774 -2.71 -29.57 16.62
C ASP A 774 -1.37 -29.09 17.17
N MET A 775 -0.86 -27.95 16.70
CA MET A 775 0.39 -27.37 17.20
C MET A 775 0.39 -27.10 18.71
N LEU A 776 -0.73 -26.59 19.27
CA LEU A 776 -0.84 -26.37 20.71
C LEU A 776 -0.85 -27.70 21.48
N LEU A 777 -1.58 -28.71 20.97
CA LEU A 777 -1.64 -30.02 21.62
C LEU A 777 -0.28 -30.72 21.59
N ASP A 778 0.42 -30.69 20.45
CA ASP A 778 1.79 -31.23 20.31
C ASP A 778 2.75 -30.57 21.30
N ARG A 779 2.62 -29.24 21.48
CA ARG A 779 3.41 -28.50 22.48
C ARG A 779 3.08 -28.93 23.90
N ILE A 780 1.79 -29.01 24.24
CA ILE A 780 1.35 -29.46 25.56
C ILE A 780 1.87 -30.87 25.83
N GLU A 781 1.70 -31.80 24.89
CA GLU A 781 2.21 -33.17 24.98
C GLU A 781 3.72 -33.20 25.21
N THR A 782 4.48 -32.38 24.48
CA THR A 782 5.93 -32.24 24.67
C THR A 782 6.27 -31.77 26.09
N ASN A 783 5.51 -30.82 26.64
CA ASN A 783 5.79 -30.20 27.93
C ASN A 783 5.32 -31.03 29.13
N ILE A 784 4.21 -31.76 29.02
CA ILE A 784 3.55 -32.42 30.18
C ILE A 784 3.37 -33.93 30.02
N GLY A 785 3.78 -34.49 28.87
CA GLY A 785 3.71 -35.91 28.54
C GLY A 785 2.35 -36.36 28.00
N VAL A 786 2.39 -37.42 27.17
CA VAL A 786 1.24 -38.02 26.47
C VAL A 786 0.07 -38.33 27.42
N ALA A 787 0.35 -38.98 28.56
CA ALA A 787 -0.69 -39.40 29.51
C ALA A 787 -1.50 -38.22 30.09
N ASN A 788 -0.88 -37.04 30.21
CA ASN A 788 -1.60 -35.84 30.65
C ASN A 788 -2.30 -35.16 29.47
N ALA A 789 -1.68 -35.14 28.29
CA ALA A 789 -2.26 -34.55 27.08
C ALA A 789 -3.54 -35.25 26.61
N GLU A 790 -3.69 -36.56 26.84
CA GLU A 790 -4.94 -37.31 26.57
C GLU A 790 -6.17 -36.77 27.33
N ARG A 791 -5.95 -36.01 28.41
CA ARG A 791 -7.01 -35.37 29.20
C ARG A 791 -7.30 -33.92 28.78
N VAL A 792 -6.69 -33.45 27.68
CA VAL A 792 -6.88 -32.11 27.12
C VAL A 792 -7.76 -32.17 25.86
N HIS A 793 -8.87 -31.45 25.90
CA HIS A 793 -9.95 -31.51 24.93
C HIS A 793 -10.26 -30.14 24.32
N PHE A 794 -10.91 -30.14 23.15
CA PHE A 794 -11.25 -28.92 22.44
C PHE A 794 -12.70 -28.93 21.96
N PHE A 795 -13.41 -27.85 22.25
CA PHE A 795 -14.68 -27.54 21.61
C PHE A 795 -14.45 -26.64 20.39
N PHE A 796 -15.16 -26.95 19.31
CA PHE A 796 -15.13 -26.19 18.07
C PHE A 796 -16.43 -25.43 17.87
N ASP A 797 -16.31 -24.20 17.34
CA ASP A 797 -17.43 -23.39 16.84
C ASP A 797 -18.55 -23.19 17.86
N VAL A 798 -18.16 -22.96 19.12
CA VAL A 798 -19.06 -22.70 20.24
C VAL A 798 -19.62 -21.28 20.11
N ASP A 799 -20.95 -21.18 20.01
CA ASP A 799 -21.62 -19.88 20.00
C ASP A 799 -21.75 -19.27 21.42
N GLY A 800 -22.18 -18.01 21.51
CA GLY A 800 -22.27 -17.31 22.79
C GLY A 800 -23.27 -17.91 23.80
N LYS A 801 -24.34 -18.58 23.35
CA LYS A 801 -25.29 -19.25 24.26
C LYS A 801 -24.68 -20.55 24.78
N GLN A 802 -24.04 -21.31 23.91
CA GLN A 802 -23.33 -22.53 24.27
C GLN A 802 -22.16 -22.25 25.22
N GLU A 803 -21.40 -21.17 25.01
CA GLU A 803 -20.31 -20.76 25.90
C GLU A 803 -20.82 -20.48 27.32
N LEU A 804 -21.95 -19.78 27.47
CA LEU A 804 -22.60 -19.54 28.76
C LEU A 804 -23.07 -20.84 29.42
N SER A 805 -23.64 -21.77 28.65
CA SER A 805 -24.02 -23.10 29.15
C SER A 805 -22.79 -23.88 29.66
N LEU A 806 -21.69 -23.89 28.90
CA LEU A 806 -20.43 -24.54 29.31
C LEU A 806 -19.87 -23.90 30.58
N LEU A 807 -19.88 -22.57 30.69
CA LEU A 807 -19.45 -21.85 31.91
C LEU A 807 -20.24 -22.30 33.15
N THR A 808 -21.57 -22.42 33.03
CA THR A 808 -22.40 -22.88 34.17
C THR A 808 -22.24 -24.36 34.50
N ALA A 809 -21.82 -25.17 33.52
CA ALA A 809 -21.54 -26.58 33.68
C ALA A 809 -20.09 -26.88 34.12
N ALA A 810 -19.16 -25.93 34.06
CA ALA A 810 -17.80 -26.14 34.52
C ALA A 810 -17.74 -26.32 36.05
N ASP A 811 -16.90 -27.24 36.52
CA ASP A 811 -16.56 -27.35 37.94
C ASP A 811 -15.51 -26.31 38.34
N SER A 812 -14.63 -25.92 37.40
CA SER A 812 -13.64 -24.88 37.56
C SER A 812 -13.42 -24.14 36.24
N VAL A 813 -13.37 -22.81 36.27
CA VAL A 813 -13.12 -21.96 35.10
C VAL A 813 -11.79 -21.25 35.26
N LEU A 814 -10.99 -21.25 34.21
CA LEU A 814 -9.59 -20.86 34.23
C LEU A 814 -9.33 -19.73 33.24
N SER A 815 -8.69 -18.65 33.69
CA SER A 815 -8.06 -17.68 32.79
C SER A 815 -6.65 -18.13 32.41
N SER A 816 -6.12 -17.64 31.30
CA SER A 816 -4.68 -17.77 31.04
C SER A 816 -3.90 -16.93 32.08
N ILE A 817 -2.57 -17.11 32.10
CA ILE A 817 -1.69 -16.44 33.05
C ILE A 817 -1.30 -15.05 32.56
N HIS A 818 -0.80 -14.92 31.33
CA HIS A 818 -0.14 -13.68 30.88
C HIS A 818 -1.03 -12.72 30.07
N LEU A 819 -2.15 -13.21 29.52
CA LEU A 819 -3.07 -12.38 28.73
C LEU A 819 -4.51 -12.86 28.86
N THR A 820 -5.27 -12.21 29.73
CA THR A 820 -6.68 -12.53 30.00
C THR A 820 -7.63 -11.75 29.08
N ARG A 821 -8.77 -12.33 28.70
CA ARG A 821 -9.77 -11.67 27.84
C ARG A 821 -10.91 -11.08 28.68
N PRO A 822 -11.13 -9.76 28.62
CA PRO A 822 -12.15 -9.15 29.47
C PRO A 822 -13.58 -9.62 29.18
N ARG A 823 -13.95 -9.82 27.91
CA ARG A 823 -15.28 -10.34 27.53
C ARG A 823 -15.58 -11.69 28.18
N ALA A 824 -14.64 -12.63 28.13
CA ALA A 824 -14.84 -13.99 28.61
C ALA A 824 -15.04 -14.01 30.14
N ALA A 825 -14.24 -13.23 30.87
CA ALA A 825 -14.41 -13.03 32.31
C ALA A 825 -15.78 -12.40 32.63
N MET A 826 -16.21 -11.38 31.88
CA MET A 826 -17.51 -10.74 32.07
C MET A 826 -18.68 -11.70 31.83
N GLN A 827 -18.61 -12.56 30.81
CA GLN A 827 -19.62 -13.61 30.58
C GLN A 827 -19.73 -14.56 31.78
N ALA A 828 -18.59 -15.01 32.32
CA ALA A 828 -18.56 -15.87 33.52
C ALA A 828 -19.20 -15.17 34.74
N PHE A 829 -18.83 -13.91 35.00
CA PHE A 829 -19.38 -13.14 36.13
C PHE A 829 -20.88 -12.83 35.95
N THR A 830 -21.34 -12.69 34.71
CA THR A 830 -22.77 -12.52 34.38
C THR A 830 -23.61 -13.71 34.80
N VAL A 831 -23.09 -14.93 34.77
CA VAL A 831 -23.78 -16.13 35.29
C VAL A 831 -23.35 -16.49 36.73
N GLY A 832 -22.43 -15.71 37.31
CA GLY A 832 -21.96 -15.87 38.68
C GLY A 832 -20.94 -16.99 38.85
N VAL A 833 -20.21 -17.32 37.79
CA VAL A 833 -19.18 -18.36 37.78
C VAL A 833 -17.82 -17.75 38.16
N PRO A 834 -17.12 -18.30 39.16
CA PRO A 834 -15.77 -17.86 39.51
C PRO A 834 -14.74 -18.33 38.47
N VAL A 835 -13.83 -17.43 38.13
CA VAL A 835 -12.68 -17.65 37.23
C VAL A 835 -11.39 -17.58 38.05
N VAL A 836 -10.56 -18.61 38.03
CA VAL A 836 -9.22 -18.55 38.65
C VAL A 836 -8.31 -17.69 37.78
N THR A 837 -7.58 -16.76 38.38
CA THR A 837 -6.67 -15.86 37.67
C THR A 837 -5.37 -15.66 38.45
N LEU A 838 -4.26 -15.40 37.74
CA LEU A 838 -2.93 -15.16 38.31
C LEU A 838 -2.41 -13.81 37.80
N PRO A 839 -2.60 -12.71 38.55
CA PRO A 839 -2.15 -11.38 38.12
C PRO A 839 -0.62 -11.31 38.09
N GLY A 840 -0.07 -11.07 36.90
CA GLY A 840 1.36 -10.88 36.66
C GLY A 840 1.81 -9.42 36.74
N SER A 841 2.94 -9.15 36.09
CA SER A 841 3.58 -7.82 36.09
C SER A 841 3.00 -6.84 35.07
N PHE A 842 2.33 -7.33 34.02
CA PHE A 842 1.84 -6.52 32.91
C PHE A 842 0.31 -6.45 32.90
N TRP A 843 -0.26 -5.36 32.38
CA TRP A 843 -1.69 -5.11 32.37
C TRP A 843 -2.52 -6.28 31.80
N GLY A 844 -2.10 -6.87 30.68
CA GLY A 844 -2.82 -7.98 30.04
C GLY A 844 -3.13 -9.17 30.97
N SER A 845 -2.25 -9.47 31.91
CA SER A 845 -2.44 -10.54 32.93
C SER A 845 -3.36 -10.14 34.08
N ARG A 846 -3.62 -8.84 34.24
CA ARG A 846 -4.31 -8.24 35.40
C ARG A 846 -5.74 -7.81 35.11
N ILE A 847 -6.23 -7.94 33.88
CA ILE A 847 -7.58 -7.50 33.50
C ILE A 847 -8.67 -8.23 34.31
N THR A 848 -8.64 -9.57 34.35
CA THR A 848 -9.57 -10.36 35.19
C THR A 848 -9.42 -10.03 36.68
N TYR A 849 -8.19 -9.76 37.13
CA TYR A 849 -7.92 -9.30 38.49
C TYR A 849 -8.55 -7.93 38.78
N GLY A 850 -8.50 -6.98 37.84
CA GLY A 850 -9.13 -5.66 37.97
C GLY A 850 -10.64 -5.75 38.18
N PHE A 851 -11.33 -6.64 37.46
CA PHE A 851 -12.75 -6.92 37.72
C PHE A 851 -13.00 -7.46 39.12
N TYR A 852 -12.13 -8.34 39.60
CA TYR A 852 -12.20 -8.85 40.97
C TYR A 852 -11.97 -7.76 42.01
N GLN A 853 -11.03 -6.84 41.79
CA GLN A 853 -10.79 -5.70 42.67
C GLN A 853 -12.00 -4.75 42.70
N GLN A 854 -12.60 -4.45 41.56
CA GLN A 854 -13.82 -3.63 41.49
C GLN A 854 -15.00 -4.29 42.23
N MET A 855 -15.10 -5.62 42.21
CA MET A 855 -16.05 -6.38 43.02
C MET A 855 -15.61 -6.59 44.49
N GLY A 856 -14.35 -6.33 44.85
CA GLY A 856 -13.74 -6.63 46.15
C GLY A 856 -13.70 -8.13 46.48
N ILE A 857 -13.31 -8.98 45.52
CA ILE A 857 -13.29 -10.44 45.64
C ILE A 857 -11.88 -10.97 45.36
N ASP A 858 -11.24 -11.58 46.35
CA ASP A 858 -9.90 -12.16 46.18
C ASP A 858 -9.88 -13.70 46.33
N ASP A 859 -11.04 -14.33 46.59
CA ASP A 859 -11.15 -15.75 46.96
C ASP A 859 -10.53 -16.73 45.94
N VAL A 860 -10.40 -16.32 44.67
CA VAL A 860 -9.88 -17.13 43.55
C VAL A 860 -8.79 -16.39 42.74
N VAL A 861 -8.16 -15.39 43.37
CA VAL A 861 -6.98 -14.69 42.84
C VAL A 861 -5.74 -15.40 43.35
N ALA A 862 -4.97 -15.98 42.45
CA ALA A 862 -3.78 -16.75 42.78
C ALA A 862 -2.56 -15.84 43.01
N THR A 863 -1.62 -16.29 43.84
CA THR A 863 -0.35 -15.57 44.10
C THR A 863 0.87 -16.27 43.51
N SER A 864 0.73 -17.53 43.10
CA SER A 864 1.76 -18.33 42.44
C SER A 864 1.10 -19.36 41.52
N LEU A 865 1.90 -20.05 40.70
CA LEU A 865 1.40 -21.11 39.83
C LEU A 865 0.87 -22.32 40.62
N GLU A 866 1.52 -22.67 41.72
CA GLU A 866 1.07 -23.72 42.63
C GLU A 866 -0.25 -23.34 43.29
N ASN A 867 -0.37 -22.10 43.77
CA ASN A 867 -1.61 -21.62 44.37
C ASN A 867 -2.74 -21.53 43.34
N TYR A 868 -2.42 -21.18 42.09
CA TYR A 868 -3.37 -21.21 40.98
C TYR A 868 -3.96 -22.61 40.79
N ALA A 869 -3.12 -23.64 40.72
CA ALA A 869 -3.57 -25.03 40.61
C ALA A 869 -4.37 -25.47 41.85
N ASP A 870 -3.97 -25.06 43.06
CA ASP A 870 -4.74 -25.37 44.30
C ASP A 870 -6.13 -24.77 44.28
N LEU A 871 -6.26 -23.51 43.85
CA LEU A 871 -7.55 -22.83 43.75
C LEU A 871 -8.42 -23.46 42.66
N ALA A 872 -7.83 -23.82 41.52
CA ALA A 872 -8.51 -24.52 40.44
C ALA A 872 -9.10 -25.86 40.90
N VAL A 873 -8.28 -26.69 41.56
CA VAL A 873 -8.70 -28.00 42.09
C VAL A 873 -9.72 -27.84 43.21
N LYS A 874 -9.53 -26.84 44.08
CA LYS A 874 -10.49 -26.55 45.16
C LYS A 874 -11.85 -26.10 44.62
N LEU A 875 -11.90 -25.30 43.55
CA LEU A 875 -13.16 -24.97 42.89
C LEU A 875 -13.84 -26.22 42.33
N ALA A 876 -13.08 -27.13 41.73
CA ALA A 876 -13.65 -28.33 41.12
C ALA A 876 -14.20 -29.31 42.16
N THR A 877 -13.41 -29.60 43.19
CA THR A 877 -13.64 -30.67 44.17
C THR A 877 -14.45 -30.23 45.39
N ASN A 878 -14.62 -28.93 45.65
CA ASN A 878 -15.35 -28.41 46.80
C ASN A 878 -16.58 -27.57 46.38
N PRO A 879 -17.76 -28.21 46.17
CA PRO A 879 -18.99 -27.52 45.79
C PRO A 879 -19.44 -26.43 46.77
N LYS A 880 -19.14 -26.58 48.07
CA LYS A 880 -19.46 -25.56 49.09
C LYS A 880 -18.64 -24.30 48.88
N PHE A 881 -17.33 -24.45 48.62
CA PHE A 881 -16.45 -23.33 48.31
C PHE A 881 -16.86 -22.66 46.99
N ARG A 882 -17.07 -23.44 45.92
CA ARG A 882 -17.56 -22.93 44.63
C ARG A 882 -18.86 -22.13 44.78
N SER A 883 -19.84 -22.67 45.51
CA SER A 883 -21.12 -21.99 45.77
C SER A 883 -20.95 -20.70 46.58
N LYS A 884 -20.04 -20.68 47.58
CA LYS A 884 -19.72 -19.48 48.37
C LYS A 884 -19.21 -18.34 47.47
N VAL A 885 -18.22 -18.63 46.61
CA VAL A 885 -17.64 -17.61 45.72
C VAL A 885 -18.67 -17.17 44.67
N ALA A 886 -19.39 -18.11 44.07
CA ALA A 886 -20.46 -17.81 43.10
C ALA A 886 -21.54 -16.87 43.68
N LYS A 887 -22.00 -17.10 44.91
CA LYS A 887 -22.94 -16.21 45.60
C LYS A 887 -22.34 -14.81 45.84
N LYS A 888 -21.04 -14.73 46.18
CA LYS A 888 -20.34 -13.45 46.37
C LYS A 888 -20.30 -12.65 45.06
N ILE A 889 -19.99 -13.31 43.94
CA ILE A 889 -20.02 -12.70 42.58
C ILE A 889 -21.44 -12.24 42.24
N LYS A 890 -22.46 -13.10 42.37
CA LYS A 890 -23.86 -12.74 42.08
C LYS A 890 -24.34 -11.49 42.85
N ARG A 891 -23.91 -11.32 44.10
CA ARG A 891 -24.25 -10.15 44.92
C ARG A 891 -23.51 -8.87 44.52
N ARG A 892 -22.33 -8.97 43.91
CA ARG A 892 -21.42 -7.83 43.69
C ARG A 892 -21.16 -7.49 42.22
N ARG A 893 -21.54 -8.36 41.29
CA ARG A 893 -21.36 -8.18 39.84
C ARG A 893 -22.00 -6.91 39.27
N SER A 894 -23.02 -6.36 39.94
CA SER A 894 -23.61 -5.06 39.56
C SER A 894 -22.62 -3.89 39.67
N ARG A 895 -21.49 -4.05 40.37
CA ARG A 895 -20.39 -3.07 40.38
C ARG A 895 -19.61 -3.02 39.06
N LEU A 896 -19.77 -4.02 38.20
CA LEU A 896 -19.16 -4.08 36.88
C LEU A 896 -20.09 -3.57 35.77
N SER A 897 -21.34 -3.25 36.11
CA SER A 897 -22.36 -2.80 35.17
C SER A 897 -22.78 -1.37 35.46
N GLU A 898 -23.02 -0.59 34.42
CA GLU A 898 -23.55 0.77 34.46
C GLU A 898 -22.79 1.69 35.43
N ASP A 899 -21.46 1.54 35.47
CA ASP A 899 -20.59 2.29 36.37
C ASP A 899 -20.52 3.78 35.96
N LYS A 900 -21.40 4.59 36.55
CA LYS A 900 -21.42 6.05 36.34
C LYS A 900 -20.15 6.74 36.85
N GLN A 901 -19.29 6.07 37.63
CA GLN A 901 -17.98 6.62 37.96
C GLN A 901 -17.06 6.57 36.74
N ALA A 902 -17.10 5.50 35.94
CA ALA A 902 -16.32 5.39 34.72
C ALA A 902 -16.63 6.54 33.75
N VAL A 903 -17.91 6.84 33.51
CA VAL A 903 -18.34 7.99 32.67
C VAL A 903 -17.71 9.29 33.17
N ARG A 904 -17.79 9.56 34.48
CA ARG A 904 -17.21 10.76 35.10
C ARG A 904 -15.69 10.82 34.98
N GLN A 905 -14.99 9.69 35.06
CA GLN A 905 -13.54 9.62 34.87
C GLN A 905 -13.14 9.99 33.44
N TRP A 906 -13.90 9.53 32.44
CA TRP A 906 -13.69 9.89 31.03
C TRP A 906 -13.95 11.39 30.78
N GLU A 907 -15.03 11.94 31.33
CA GLU A 907 -15.30 13.39 31.19
C GLU A 907 -14.22 14.25 31.87
N GLN A 908 -13.72 13.83 33.04
CA GLN A 908 -12.61 14.50 33.72
C GLN A 908 -11.31 14.44 32.91
N LEU A 909 -11.03 13.31 32.25
CA LEU A 909 -9.94 13.21 31.31
C LEU A 909 -10.10 14.22 30.17
N PHE A 910 -11.26 14.31 29.55
CA PHE A 910 -11.50 15.24 28.45
C PHE A 910 -11.35 16.71 28.87
N ASP A 911 -11.85 17.08 30.04
CA ASP A 911 -11.62 18.41 30.62
C ASP A 911 -10.13 18.67 30.85
N TYR A 912 -9.42 17.71 31.44
CA TYR A 912 -7.97 17.82 31.67
C TYR A 912 -7.19 18.02 30.36
N LEU A 913 -7.49 17.25 29.31
CA LEU A 913 -6.83 17.36 28.02
C LEU A 913 -7.13 18.71 27.34
N ARG A 914 -8.39 19.16 27.38
CA ARG A 914 -8.81 20.47 26.87
C ARG A 914 -8.04 21.61 27.54
N ASP A 915 -7.90 21.56 28.86
CA ASP A 915 -7.36 22.69 29.61
C ASP A 915 -5.82 22.72 29.61
N ASN A 916 -5.16 21.56 29.47
CA ASN A 916 -3.71 21.44 29.67
C ASN A 916 -2.90 21.10 28.41
N MET A 917 -3.50 20.45 27.41
CA MET A 917 -2.76 19.91 26.25
C MET A 917 -3.18 20.54 24.92
N VAL A 918 -4.48 20.72 24.67
CA VAL A 918 -4.97 21.32 23.42
C VAL A 918 -4.39 22.73 23.17
N PRO A 919 -4.33 23.66 24.16
CA PRO A 919 -3.82 25.01 23.92
C PRO A 919 -2.33 25.04 23.60
N ARG A 920 -1.53 24.21 24.29
CA ARG A 920 -0.07 24.12 24.07
C ARG A 920 0.25 23.72 22.63
N PHE A 921 -0.50 22.78 22.08
CA PHE A 921 -0.31 22.35 20.70
C PHE A 921 -0.71 23.44 19.70
N GLN A 922 -1.76 24.21 19.98
CA GLN A 922 -2.15 25.35 19.17
C GLN A 922 -1.10 26.48 19.20
N GLU A 923 -0.46 26.69 20.35
CA GLU A 923 0.67 27.62 20.51
C GLU A 923 1.92 27.15 19.75
N GLU A 924 2.27 25.87 19.82
CA GLU A 924 3.39 25.26 19.08
C GLU A 924 3.17 25.36 17.56
N LEU A 925 1.96 25.03 17.07
CA LEU A 925 1.57 25.21 15.66
C LEU A 925 1.60 26.67 15.21
N ALA A 926 1.20 27.60 16.07
CA ALA A 926 1.25 29.03 15.78
C ALA A 926 2.70 29.55 15.73
N ALA A 927 3.56 29.04 16.61
CA ALA A 927 4.98 29.36 16.64
C ALA A 927 5.72 28.86 15.39
N ASP A 928 5.43 27.64 14.91
CA ASP A 928 6.03 27.13 13.67
C ASP A 928 5.56 27.89 12.43
N LYS A 929 4.26 28.25 12.36
CA LYS A 929 3.74 29.13 11.30
C LYS A 929 4.33 30.55 11.34
N SER A 930 4.85 30.99 12.48
CA SER A 930 5.53 32.29 12.62
C SER A 930 7.00 32.23 12.16
N LYS A 931 7.69 31.12 12.42
CA LYS A 931 9.05 30.87 11.90
C LYS A 931 9.09 30.77 10.36
N ASP A 932 8.05 30.21 9.75
CA ASP A 932 7.88 30.20 8.29
C ASP A 932 7.58 31.58 7.68
N LYS A 933 7.15 32.56 8.50
CA LYS A 933 6.93 33.95 8.06
C LYS A 933 8.17 34.83 8.22
N ASP A 934 8.98 34.59 9.24
CA ASP A 934 10.21 35.37 9.49
C ASP A 934 11.40 34.95 8.60
N THR A 935 11.30 33.87 7.83
CA THR A 935 12.26 33.51 6.76
C THR A 935 11.99 34.22 5.42
N ASN A 936 11.05 35.18 5.38
CA ASN A 936 10.72 35.94 4.17
C ASN A 936 11.27 37.37 4.19
N VAL A 937 12.49 37.56 4.72
CA VAL A 937 13.28 38.79 4.58
C VAL A 937 14.74 38.43 4.24
N ASP A 938 15.00 38.10 2.97
CA ASP A 938 15.89 38.89 2.10
C ASP A 938 15.90 38.25 0.69
N LYS A 939 15.27 38.91 -0.29
CA LYS A 939 15.21 38.44 -1.68
C LYS A 939 16.39 38.95 -2.49
N THR A 940 17.61 38.51 -2.20
CA THR A 940 18.74 38.60 -3.15
C THR A 940 19.84 37.58 -2.82
N ASP A 941 19.57 36.28 -2.95
CA ASP A 941 20.60 35.36 -3.43
C ASP A 941 19.99 34.13 -4.09
N LYS A 942 20.41 33.85 -5.33
CA LYS A 942 19.94 32.70 -6.12
C LYS A 942 20.95 31.57 -5.95
N SER A 943 20.76 30.74 -4.92
CA SER A 943 21.37 29.40 -4.91
C SER A 943 20.36 28.32 -4.48
N PRO A 944 20.43 27.08 -5.00
CA PRO A 944 19.38 26.07 -4.81
C PRO A 944 19.38 25.40 -3.42
N LYS A 945 20.24 25.83 -2.48
CA LYS A 945 20.46 25.10 -1.21
C LYS A 945 19.58 25.56 -0.03
N GLY A 946 18.90 26.71 -0.13
CA GLY A 946 18.14 27.28 0.99
C GLY A 946 16.68 26.78 1.16
N LYS A 947 16.14 26.01 0.20
CA LYS A 947 14.74 25.51 0.27
C LYS A 947 14.61 24.12 0.90
N ASP A 948 15.70 23.35 0.95
CA ASP A 948 15.71 22.02 1.59
C ASP A 948 15.87 22.09 3.12
N GLU A 949 16.36 23.22 3.65
CA GLU A 949 16.60 23.40 5.09
C GLU A 949 15.34 23.80 5.87
N ALA A 950 14.43 24.58 5.25
CA ALA A 950 13.13 24.93 5.85
C ALA A 950 12.16 23.72 5.90
N ARG A 951 12.27 22.78 4.94
CA ARG A 951 11.48 21.54 4.92
C ARG A 951 11.99 20.45 5.89
N ARG A 952 13.24 20.53 6.34
CA ARG A 952 13.82 19.65 7.38
C ARG A 952 13.38 20.02 8.80
N GLN A 953 13.05 21.28 9.07
CA GLN A 953 12.69 21.72 10.42
C GLN A 953 11.30 21.24 10.88
N MET A 954 10.38 20.92 9.96
CA MET A 954 9.09 20.28 10.29
C MET A 954 9.23 18.80 10.69
N THR A 955 10.33 18.15 10.34
CA THR A 955 10.62 16.73 10.64
C THR A 955 11.50 16.53 11.88
N ASP A 956 12.27 17.53 12.29
CA ASP A 956 13.25 17.41 13.39
C ASP A 956 12.65 17.51 14.82
N VAL A 957 11.36 17.80 14.98
CA VAL A 957 10.74 17.87 16.32
C VAL A 957 10.53 16.48 16.95
N VAL A 958 10.55 15.39 16.17
CA VAL A 958 10.49 14.01 16.70
C VAL A 958 11.85 13.55 17.26
N HIS A 959 12.96 14.19 16.88
CA HIS A 959 14.32 13.79 17.30
C HIS A 959 14.89 14.53 18.53
N SER A 960 14.14 15.44 19.15
CA SER A 960 14.56 16.05 20.43
C SER A 960 14.27 15.21 21.68
N ARG A 961 13.61 14.05 21.54
CA ARG A 961 13.53 13.04 22.62
C ARG A 961 14.81 12.19 22.65
N GLN A 962 15.98 12.83 22.74
CA GLN A 962 17.10 12.18 23.41
C GLN A 962 16.68 11.90 24.84
N CYS A 963 16.94 10.67 25.31
CA CYS A 963 16.80 10.19 26.68
C CYS A 963 16.89 11.31 27.75
N SER A 964 15.77 11.99 28.00
CA SER A 964 15.64 12.91 29.12
C SER A 964 15.25 12.05 30.31
N GLN A 965 16.12 12.03 31.31
CA GLN A 965 15.95 11.37 32.60
C GLN A 965 14.52 11.53 33.16
N PRO A 966 14.03 10.55 33.92
CA PRO A 966 12.68 10.60 34.48
C PRO A 966 12.56 11.77 35.46
N ASN A 967 11.72 12.76 35.14
CA ASN A 967 11.25 13.74 36.12
C ASN A 967 10.26 13.05 37.06
N VAL A 968 10.81 12.40 38.10
CA VAL A 968 10.06 11.99 39.28
C VAL A 968 9.80 13.22 40.14
N TRP A 969 8.55 13.61 40.28
CA TRP A 969 8.13 14.49 41.37
C TRP A 969 7.99 13.63 42.63
N SER A 970 9.04 13.54 43.44
CA SER A 970 8.99 13.52 44.91
C SER A 970 10.38 13.31 45.52
N SER A 971 10.53 13.86 46.72
CA SER A 971 11.73 14.09 47.53
C SER A 971 12.68 12.90 47.76
N GLU A 972 13.98 13.23 47.68
CA GLU A 972 15.15 12.71 48.42
C GLU A 972 15.63 11.25 48.26
N GLN A 973 16.86 11.13 47.70
CA GLN A 973 17.98 10.19 47.96
C GLN A 973 17.74 8.67 47.72
N GLU A 974 18.66 7.83 47.21
CA GLU A 974 20.04 7.90 46.70
C GLU A 974 20.33 6.59 45.92
N VAL A 975 20.99 6.73 44.76
CA VAL A 975 22.10 5.93 44.14
C VAL A 975 22.06 4.38 44.01
N VAL A 976 22.50 3.96 42.79
CA VAL A 976 23.24 2.76 42.29
C VAL A 976 22.43 2.11 41.15
N GLY A 977 22.86 1.93 39.90
CA GLY A 977 24.14 2.02 39.19
C GLY A 977 24.19 0.88 38.14
N SER A 978 24.59 1.16 36.88
CA SER A 978 24.83 0.24 35.72
C SER A 978 23.58 -0.38 35.04
N THR A 979 23.41 -0.48 33.71
CA THR A 979 24.25 -0.27 32.50
C THR A 979 23.33 -0.26 31.26
N CYS A 980 23.68 0.50 30.21
CA CYS A 980 23.05 0.48 28.87
C CYS A 980 23.25 -0.84 28.13
#